data_AF-D4DPQ1-F1
#
_entry.id   AF-D4DPQ1-F1
#
_cell.length_a   1.000
_cell.length_b   1.000
_cell.length_c   1.000
_cell.angle_alpha   90.00
_cell.angle_beta   90.00
_cell.angle_gamma   90.00
#
_symmetry.space_group_name_H-M   'P 1'
#
loop_
_entity.id
_entity.type
_entity.pdbx_description
1 polymer ?
#
loop_
_entity_poly.entity_id
_entity_poly.type
_entity_poly.pdbx_seq_one_letter_code
_entity_poly.pdbx_strand_id
1 'polypeptide(L)'
;MLHLYQSNRLEDLAELLWKIQESSPLSDPLQEEEILVQSQGMRRFIEHALAKSGGIAANLRFSLPAGFNWRLMRELLPGIPELSPFNTEVMRWRLLELFFSDGLSASEYSAARQALSAYLSGGSVAAYQLAGQLADIFDQYLVYRPDWIDAWQNGRLIGLGEDEIWQAELWRFLDDGRQIAPHRVALWHKLLDALSAPGAKLPERLFVFGIATLAPMYLQLLQAVAQHSEVHIFALNPAAEYWGNIIEPAQMLQNPDDTDLSQTGHPLLASLGKQGRDFFNALTESELHTDLQVYADEPLSDGLLHRLQYDIQTLSLPDGTAALDDSIRIVCAHSPLRELQILKEHLLQQFDCRPDLQPHDIAVLTPDIEPYVPFIEAVFGEQSGRPLPYSVSDVKLSRRRPLLHALEQVLELFDSRFEADKVTALLDSEPVLTRFGLTREDLPLLHDTIASLNIHWGLDAEMRDGADPLFTWQQGLDRLALGWLLPYGGGLWQGISPWHTDPGHTAVLSRFAAFIRRLAHWRQIWMQPENIGGWTERVRKLAGELFTPTEDDGQSVRQLEQALARWHQEAELAGFGGKLPYSVINLHLARFLGSQSETGFCAAASPSAAWYPCAPCPSKPSACSASTTAYSPATPAPPPSTLSPATRKKATAPAATTTATSSSNPSSARANTSTSPTSAAVSAPTRPSLLPPC
;
A
#
# COMPACT_ATOMS: atom_id res chain seq x y z
N MET A 1 26.86 20.17 -15.18
CA MET A 1 25.94 20.33 -16.34
C MET A 1 24.76 19.38 -16.18
N LEU A 2 23.61 19.67 -16.79
CA LEU A 2 22.40 18.84 -16.68
C LEU A 2 22.11 18.18 -18.03
N HIS A 3 22.14 16.85 -18.06
CA HIS A 3 22.01 16.02 -19.25
C HIS A 3 20.70 15.24 -19.24
N LEU A 4 20.04 15.13 -20.38
CA LEU A 4 18.77 14.41 -20.52
C LEU A 4 18.87 13.33 -21.59
N TYR A 5 18.61 12.09 -21.17
CA TYR A 5 18.56 10.90 -22.00
C TYR A 5 17.15 10.34 -22.01
N GLN A 6 16.63 10.04 -23.20
CA GLN A 6 15.27 9.53 -23.37
C GLN A 6 15.27 8.23 -24.17
N SER A 7 14.41 7.30 -23.77
CA SER A 7 14.13 6.07 -24.50
C SER A 7 12.78 5.49 -24.05
N ASN A 8 12.16 4.67 -24.88
CA ASN A 8 10.99 3.87 -24.52
C ASN A 8 11.35 2.54 -23.82
N ARG A 9 12.64 2.26 -23.61
CA ARG A 9 13.13 1.03 -22.95
C ARG A 9 14.11 1.35 -21.83
N LEU A 10 13.90 0.73 -20.67
CA LEU A 10 14.78 0.92 -19.51
C LEU A 10 16.14 0.24 -19.71
N GLU A 11 16.21 -0.83 -20.51
CA GLU A 11 17.46 -1.52 -20.82
C GLU A 11 18.43 -0.61 -21.57
N ASP A 12 17.92 0.13 -22.56
CA ASP A 12 18.73 1.07 -23.35
C ASP A 12 19.24 2.21 -22.46
N LEU A 13 18.39 2.74 -21.56
CA LEU A 13 18.82 3.73 -20.56
C LEU A 13 19.87 3.20 -19.59
N ALA A 14 19.74 1.95 -19.15
CA ALA A 14 20.72 1.32 -18.25
C ALA A 14 22.06 1.08 -18.96
N GLU A 15 22.04 0.73 -20.25
CA GLU A 15 23.24 0.62 -21.07
C GLU A 15 23.91 1.99 -21.26
N LEU A 16 23.15 3.06 -21.47
CA LEU A 16 23.68 4.43 -21.50
C LEU A 16 24.35 4.82 -20.18
N LEU A 17 23.71 4.51 -19.05
CA LEU A 17 24.30 4.74 -17.72
C LEU A 17 25.65 4.02 -17.60
N TRP A 18 25.70 2.73 -17.96
CA TRP A 18 26.94 1.96 -17.96
C TRP A 18 28.01 2.59 -18.86
N LYS A 19 27.65 3.02 -20.08
CA LYS A 19 28.60 3.64 -21.03
C LYS A 19 29.17 4.95 -20.51
N ILE A 20 28.37 5.74 -19.78
CA ILE A 20 28.86 6.95 -19.12
C ILE A 20 29.85 6.59 -18.00
N GLN A 21 29.56 5.54 -17.22
CA GLN A 21 30.49 5.07 -16.18
C GLN A 21 31.82 4.56 -16.77
N GLU A 22 31.75 3.81 -17.87
CA GLU A 22 32.91 3.24 -18.56
C GLU A 22 33.79 4.32 -19.20
N SER A 23 33.17 5.30 -19.85
CA SER A 23 33.90 6.36 -20.58
C SER A 23 34.48 7.44 -19.67
N SER A 24 33.84 7.69 -18.51
CA SER A 24 34.25 8.69 -17.54
C SER A 24 34.22 8.10 -16.13
N PRO A 25 35.28 7.39 -15.70
CA PRO A 25 35.35 6.89 -14.32
C PRO A 25 35.47 8.05 -13.32
N LEU A 26 34.96 7.84 -12.10
CA LEU A 26 35.10 8.80 -11.00
C LEU A 26 36.58 9.07 -10.68
N SER A 27 36.89 10.26 -10.20
CA SER A 27 38.28 10.63 -9.91
C SER A 27 38.86 9.88 -8.70
N ASP A 28 38.03 9.57 -7.70
CA ASP A 28 38.38 8.71 -6.57
C ASP A 28 37.79 7.30 -6.74
N PRO A 29 38.62 6.23 -6.80
CA PRO A 29 38.14 4.86 -6.98
C PRO A 29 37.32 4.31 -5.80
N LEU A 30 37.35 4.92 -4.61
CA LEU A 30 36.57 4.51 -3.46
C LEU A 30 35.28 5.32 -3.29
N GLN A 31 35.07 6.35 -4.11
CA GLN A 31 33.85 7.14 -4.08
C GLN A 31 32.65 6.30 -4.53
N GLU A 32 31.55 6.43 -3.79
CA GLU A 32 30.29 5.79 -4.14
C GLU A 32 29.62 6.50 -5.33
N GLU A 33 29.07 5.71 -6.25
CA GLU A 33 28.25 6.25 -7.33
C GLU A 33 26.85 6.60 -6.81
N GLU A 34 26.39 7.82 -7.06
CA GLU A 34 25.10 8.27 -6.55
C GLU A 34 23.97 8.16 -7.59
N ILE A 35 22.92 7.41 -7.24
CA ILE A 35 21.80 7.10 -8.13
C ILE A 35 20.46 7.39 -7.43
N LEU A 36 19.66 8.29 -8.01
CA LEU A 36 18.29 8.55 -7.60
C LEU A 36 17.32 7.63 -8.33
N VAL A 37 16.47 6.96 -7.56
CA VAL A 37 15.42 6.05 -8.04
C VAL A 37 14.10 6.34 -7.32
N GLN A 38 12.98 5.86 -7.85
CA GLN A 38 11.67 5.99 -7.18
C GLN A 38 11.24 4.76 -6.39
N SER A 39 11.86 3.62 -6.60
CA SER A 39 11.49 2.37 -5.95
C SER A 39 12.71 1.48 -5.71
N GLN A 40 12.61 0.60 -4.73
CA GLN A 40 13.60 -0.45 -4.51
C GLN A 40 13.69 -1.39 -5.70
N GLY A 41 12.56 -1.57 -6.41
CA GLY A 41 12.52 -2.39 -7.61
C GLY A 41 13.41 -1.86 -8.73
N MET A 42 13.37 -0.55 -8.95
CA MET A 42 14.26 0.12 -9.90
C MET A 42 15.73 0.00 -9.47
N ARG A 43 16.01 0.13 -8.16
CA ARG A 43 17.36 -0.12 -7.62
C ARG A 43 17.88 -1.51 -8.00
N ARG A 44 17.08 -2.55 -7.77
CA ARG A 44 17.48 -3.94 -8.08
C ARG A 44 17.65 -4.17 -9.57
N PHE A 45 16.81 -3.57 -10.39
CA PHE A 45 16.95 -3.58 -11.85
C PHE A 45 18.31 -2.98 -12.28
N ILE A 46 18.65 -1.79 -11.77
CA ILE A 46 19.92 -1.11 -12.10
C ILE A 46 21.12 -1.92 -11.60
N GLU A 47 21.10 -2.41 -10.36
CA GLU A 47 22.15 -3.27 -9.81
C GLU A 47 22.41 -4.48 -10.73
N HIS A 48 21.35 -5.14 -11.20
CA HIS A 48 21.47 -6.28 -12.09
C HIS A 48 21.93 -5.89 -13.51
N ALA A 49 21.38 -4.81 -14.07
CA ALA A 49 21.74 -4.34 -15.41
C ALA A 49 23.22 -3.93 -15.48
N LEU A 50 23.70 -3.20 -14.47
CA LEU A 50 25.11 -2.82 -14.35
C LEU A 50 26.01 -4.03 -14.14
N ALA A 51 25.61 -4.99 -13.29
CA ALA A 51 26.39 -6.21 -13.09
C ALA A 51 26.47 -7.06 -14.37
N LYS A 52 25.41 -7.08 -15.19
CA LYS A 52 25.39 -7.80 -16.47
C LYS A 52 26.32 -7.18 -17.50
N SER A 53 26.33 -5.85 -17.61
CA SER A 53 27.16 -5.13 -18.60
C SER A 53 28.61 -4.98 -18.15
N GLY A 54 28.85 -4.71 -16.87
CA GLY A 54 30.17 -4.45 -16.29
C GLY A 54 30.81 -5.62 -15.54
N GLY A 55 30.11 -6.76 -15.41
CA GLY A 55 30.53 -7.95 -14.65
C GLY A 55 30.33 -7.84 -13.14
N ILE A 56 30.27 -6.62 -12.58
CA ILE A 56 30.02 -6.36 -11.15
C ILE A 56 29.29 -5.02 -10.97
N ALA A 57 28.36 -4.97 -10.00
CA ALA A 57 27.78 -3.74 -9.50
C ALA A 57 28.09 -3.63 -8.00
N ALA A 58 28.91 -2.66 -7.62
CA ALA A 58 29.34 -2.45 -6.24
C ALA A 58 29.54 -0.96 -5.95
N ASN A 59 29.57 -0.59 -4.67
CA ASN A 59 29.77 0.80 -4.22
C ASN A 59 28.73 1.80 -4.78
N LEU A 60 27.48 1.37 -4.95
CA LEU A 60 26.38 2.20 -5.43
C LEU A 60 25.54 2.70 -4.25
N ARG A 61 25.30 4.01 -4.20
CA ARG A 61 24.39 4.64 -3.24
C ARG A 61 23.08 5.01 -3.92
N PHE A 62 22.03 4.29 -3.56
CA PHE A 62 20.67 4.60 -4.01
C PHE A 62 19.94 5.51 -3.02
N SER A 63 19.24 6.52 -3.54
CA SER A 63 18.40 7.41 -2.73
C SER A 63 17.09 7.73 -3.42
N LEU A 64 16.02 7.92 -2.63
CA LEU A 64 14.79 8.55 -3.13
C LEU A 64 15.02 10.07 -3.24
N PRO A 65 14.36 10.80 -4.16
CA PRO A 65 14.54 12.25 -4.30
C PRO A 65 14.35 13.04 -3.00
N ALA A 66 13.33 12.69 -2.20
CA ALA A 66 13.08 13.32 -0.90
C ALA A 66 14.22 13.05 0.11
N GLY A 67 14.73 11.81 0.14
CA GLY A 67 15.83 11.41 1.02
C GLY A 67 17.15 12.06 0.65
N PHE A 68 17.44 12.15 -0.66
CA PHE A 68 18.58 12.88 -1.21
C PHE A 68 18.53 14.36 -0.80
N ASN A 69 17.39 15.02 -1.01
CA ASN A 69 17.19 16.41 -0.61
C ASN A 69 17.42 16.63 0.89
N TRP A 70 16.84 15.77 1.74
CA TRP A 70 17.01 15.87 3.19
C TRP A 70 18.47 15.65 3.63
N ARG A 71 19.18 14.72 2.99
CA ARG A 71 20.61 14.49 3.26
C ARG A 71 21.44 15.72 2.88
N LEU A 72 21.22 16.32 1.71
CA LEU A 72 21.89 17.56 1.32
C LEU A 72 21.62 18.70 2.31
N MET A 73 20.37 18.85 2.77
CA MET A 73 20.03 19.82 3.82
C MET A 73 20.86 19.59 5.09
N ARG A 74 21.04 18.33 5.51
CA ARG A 74 21.84 17.98 6.70
C ARG A 74 23.33 18.19 6.53
N GLU A 75 23.86 17.91 5.35
CA GLU A 75 25.29 18.03 5.06
C GLU A 75 25.72 19.49 4.86
N LEU A 76 24.86 20.32 4.27
CA LEU A 76 25.17 21.70 3.92
C LEU A 76 24.68 22.74 4.95
N LEU A 77 23.65 22.43 5.74
CA LEU A 77 23.09 23.35 6.72
C LEU A 77 23.41 22.90 8.16
N PRO A 78 23.81 23.81 9.05
CA PRO A 78 24.13 23.46 10.43
C PRO A 78 22.87 23.14 11.25
N GLY A 79 22.98 22.17 12.16
CA GLY A 79 21.97 21.91 13.19
C GLY A 79 20.72 21.16 12.73
N ILE A 80 20.73 20.53 11.55
CA ILE A 80 19.59 19.77 11.05
C ILE A 80 19.61 18.33 11.61
N PRO A 81 18.56 17.90 12.36
CA PRO A 81 18.49 16.56 12.92
C PRO A 81 18.24 15.50 11.84
N GLU A 82 18.52 14.24 12.16
CA GLU A 82 18.22 13.11 11.28
C GLU A 82 16.70 12.93 11.08
N LEU A 83 15.94 12.94 12.19
CA LEU A 83 14.48 12.94 12.19
C LEU A 83 13.95 14.38 12.14
N SER A 84 13.20 14.71 11.09
CA SER A 84 12.60 16.03 10.94
C SER A 84 11.44 16.25 11.92
N PRO A 85 11.32 17.42 12.58
CA PRO A 85 10.13 17.80 13.33
C PRO A 85 8.84 17.84 12.49
N PHE A 86 8.97 17.93 11.17
CA PHE A 86 7.88 17.95 10.20
C PHE A 86 7.75 16.63 9.44
N ASN A 87 8.34 15.56 9.95
CA ASN A 87 8.05 14.22 9.44
C ASN A 87 6.56 13.91 9.67
N THR A 88 5.94 13.23 8.71
CA THR A 88 4.52 12.87 8.73
C THR A 88 4.07 12.24 10.05
N GLU A 89 4.82 11.28 10.61
CA GLU A 89 4.45 10.64 11.88
C GLU A 89 4.58 11.60 13.07
N VAL A 90 5.58 12.48 13.09
CA VAL A 90 5.74 13.51 14.13
C VAL A 90 4.57 14.51 14.08
N MET A 91 4.19 14.96 12.88
CA MET A 91 3.04 15.84 12.68
C MET A 91 1.73 15.17 13.14
N ARG A 92 1.53 13.88 12.83
CA ARG A 92 0.39 13.10 13.32
C ARG A 92 0.30 13.16 14.84
N TRP A 93 1.39 12.87 15.55
CA TRP A 93 1.39 12.88 17.02
C TRP A 93 1.13 14.28 17.59
N ARG A 94 1.65 15.34 16.97
CA ARG A 94 1.35 16.73 17.37
C ARG A 94 -0.11 17.10 17.20
N LEU A 95 -0.68 16.78 16.03
CA LEU A 95 -2.11 17.01 15.76
C LEU A 95 -2.97 16.20 16.74
N LEU A 96 -2.56 14.98 17.06
CA LEU A 96 -3.25 14.15 18.04
C LEU A 96 -3.21 14.77 19.45
N GLU A 97 -2.06 15.32 19.88
CA GLU A 97 -1.95 16.06 21.14
C GLU A 97 -2.88 17.29 21.14
N LEU A 98 -2.97 18.02 20.03
CA LEU A 98 -3.90 19.14 19.89
C LEU A 98 -5.37 18.71 20.03
N PHE A 99 -5.73 17.54 19.50
CA PHE A 99 -7.09 17.02 19.53
C PHE A 99 -7.49 16.46 20.91
N PHE A 100 -6.55 15.92 21.68
CA PHE A 100 -6.82 15.40 23.02
C PHE A 100 -6.68 16.44 24.12
N SER A 101 -5.85 17.47 23.93
CA SER A 101 -5.71 18.56 24.88
C SER A 101 -6.83 19.60 24.73
N ASP A 102 -6.95 20.49 25.71
CA ASP A 102 -7.79 21.69 25.60
C ASP A 102 -7.24 22.71 24.58
N GLY A 103 -6.14 22.40 23.88
CA GLY A 103 -5.48 23.30 22.93
C GLY A 103 -6.41 23.76 21.80
N LEU A 104 -7.21 22.85 21.23
CA LEU A 104 -8.18 23.19 20.18
C LEU A 104 -9.31 24.12 20.66
N SER A 105 -9.47 24.32 21.98
CA SER A 105 -10.45 25.24 22.55
C SER A 105 -10.00 26.72 22.49
N ALA A 106 -8.73 27.00 22.18
CA ALA A 106 -8.24 28.35 22.02
C ALA A 106 -8.95 29.07 20.87
N SER A 107 -9.15 30.39 21.01
CA SER A 107 -9.88 31.20 20.02
C SER A 107 -9.19 31.24 18.65
N GLU A 108 -7.88 31.04 18.63
CA GLU A 108 -7.05 31.00 17.42
C GLU A 108 -7.28 29.75 16.55
N TYR A 109 -7.92 28.70 17.07
CA TYR A 109 -8.26 27.48 16.33
C TYR A 109 -9.77 27.33 16.14
N SER A 110 -10.51 28.44 16.15
CA SER A 110 -11.99 28.40 16.13
C SER A 110 -12.54 27.78 14.84
N ALA A 111 -11.93 28.04 13.69
CA ALA A 111 -12.34 27.47 12.42
C ALA A 111 -12.00 25.97 12.36
N ALA A 112 -10.81 25.59 12.81
CA ALA A 112 -10.41 24.19 12.94
C ALA A 112 -11.32 23.40 13.88
N ARG A 113 -11.65 23.95 15.05
CA ARG A 113 -12.58 23.32 15.98
C ARG A 113 -13.95 23.10 15.34
N GLN A 114 -14.47 24.09 14.61
CA GLN A 114 -15.77 23.97 13.95
C GLN A 114 -15.74 22.90 12.85
N ALA A 115 -14.75 22.95 11.96
CA ALA A 115 -14.62 22.03 10.82
C ALA A 115 -14.42 20.57 11.27
N LEU A 116 -13.62 20.34 12.32
CA LEU A 116 -13.25 19.01 12.77
C LEU A 116 -14.21 18.42 13.82
N SER A 117 -15.09 19.22 14.43
CA SER A 117 -15.98 18.80 15.53
C SER A 117 -16.77 17.52 15.25
N ALA A 118 -17.36 17.40 14.05
CA ALA A 118 -18.12 16.23 13.65
C ALA A 118 -17.25 14.96 13.60
N TYR A 119 -16.02 15.05 13.09
CA TYR A 119 -15.10 13.92 13.03
C TYR A 119 -14.57 13.53 14.40
N LEU A 120 -14.19 14.52 15.22
CA LEU A 120 -13.64 14.29 16.57
C LEU A 120 -14.69 13.70 17.53
N SER A 121 -15.99 13.87 17.24
CA SER A 121 -17.06 13.19 17.97
C SER A 121 -17.02 11.65 17.87
N GLY A 122 -16.32 11.11 16.85
CA GLY A 122 -16.10 9.68 16.67
C GLY A 122 -15.10 9.05 17.66
N GLY A 123 -14.52 9.83 18.58
CA GLY A 123 -13.64 9.35 19.63
C GLY A 123 -12.17 9.21 19.22
N SER A 124 -11.37 8.57 20.07
CA SER A 124 -9.91 8.50 19.96
C SER A 124 -9.40 7.89 18.65
N VAL A 125 -10.10 6.90 18.11
CA VAL A 125 -9.73 6.24 16.85
C VAL A 125 -9.92 7.19 15.66
N ALA A 126 -11.05 7.90 15.62
CA ALA A 126 -11.33 8.90 14.58
C ALA A 126 -10.31 10.05 14.63
N ALA A 127 -9.98 10.53 15.83
CA ALA A 127 -8.95 11.56 16.03
C ALA A 127 -7.58 11.11 15.51
N TYR A 128 -7.17 9.87 15.80
CA TYR A 128 -5.91 9.31 15.30
C TYR A 128 -5.87 9.19 13.77
N GLN A 129 -6.95 8.71 13.16
CA GLN A 129 -7.05 8.60 11.70
C GLN A 129 -7.01 9.97 11.02
N LEU A 130 -7.76 10.94 11.57
CA LEU A 130 -7.81 12.32 11.08
C LEU A 130 -6.44 13.00 11.19
N ALA A 131 -5.76 12.87 12.33
CA ALA A 131 -4.41 13.39 12.52
C ALA A 131 -3.44 12.84 11.47
N GLY A 132 -3.58 11.55 11.13
CA GLY A 132 -2.79 10.91 10.08
C GLY A 132 -3.08 11.49 8.70
N GLN A 133 -4.35 11.57 8.32
CA GLN A 133 -4.76 12.12 7.02
C GLN A 133 -4.31 13.58 6.84
N LEU A 134 -4.43 14.39 7.89
CA LEU A 134 -3.97 15.78 7.87
C LEU A 134 -2.45 15.88 7.76
N ALA A 135 -1.71 15.04 8.48
CA ALA A 135 -0.25 14.99 8.37
C ALA A 135 0.20 14.59 6.96
N ASP A 136 -0.48 13.62 6.33
CA ASP A 136 -0.21 13.20 4.94
C ASP A 136 -0.46 14.37 3.96
N ILE A 137 -1.54 15.12 4.15
CA ILE A 137 -1.87 16.31 3.34
C ILE A 137 -0.81 17.41 3.52
N PHE A 138 -0.38 17.70 4.75
CA PHE A 138 0.65 18.71 4.99
C PHE A 138 2.02 18.31 4.42
N ASP A 139 2.40 17.03 4.47
CA ASP A 139 3.63 16.55 3.81
C ASP A 139 3.55 16.73 2.28
N GLN A 140 2.37 16.51 1.68
CA GLN A 140 2.16 16.82 0.26
C GLN A 140 2.28 18.32 -0.05
N TYR A 141 1.68 19.19 0.77
CA TYR A 141 1.78 20.64 0.58
C TYR A 141 3.24 21.13 0.69
N LEU A 142 4.02 20.56 1.61
CA LEU A 142 5.45 20.85 1.75
C LEU A 142 6.29 20.55 0.50
N VAL A 143 5.79 19.71 -0.42
CA VAL A 143 6.49 19.34 -1.67
C VAL A 143 5.88 20.02 -2.89
N TYR A 144 4.55 20.02 -3.00
CA TYR A 144 3.86 20.44 -4.21
C TYR A 144 3.33 21.88 -4.14
N ARG A 145 3.13 22.45 -2.95
CA ARG A 145 2.58 23.79 -2.74
C ARG A 145 3.36 24.57 -1.66
N PRO A 146 4.69 24.74 -1.83
CA PRO A 146 5.50 25.48 -0.87
C PRO A 146 5.02 26.93 -0.68
N ASP A 147 4.44 27.52 -1.71
CA ASP A 147 3.84 28.86 -1.71
C ASP A 147 2.68 28.99 -0.71
N TRP A 148 1.87 27.94 -0.53
CA TRP A 148 0.77 27.93 0.44
C TRP A 148 1.29 27.95 1.87
N ILE A 149 2.27 27.09 2.14
CA ILE A 149 2.93 26.97 3.43
C ILE A 149 3.57 28.30 3.83
N ASP A 150 4.32 28.94 2.92
CA ASP A 150 4.94 30.24 3.18
C ASP A 150 3.91 31.35 3.43
N ALA A 151 2.80 31.37 2.69
CA ALA A 151 1.74 32.35 2.92
C ALA A 151 1.09 32.15 4.29
N TRP A 152 0.72 30.92 4.63
CA TRP A 152 0.05 30.59 5.90
C TRP A 152 0.95 30.84 7.10
N GLN A 153 2.25 30.57 6.98
CA GLN A 153 3.26 30.87 8.01
C GLN A 153 3.38 32.38 8.28
N ASN A 154 3.19 33.20 7.25
CA ASN A 154 3.15 34.66 7.35
C ASN A 154 1.75 35.21 7.71
N GLY A 155 0.80 34.35 8.10
CA GLY A 155 -0.57 34.75 8.44
C GLY A 155 -1.41 35.26 7.26
N ARG A 156 -1.00 34.95 6.01
CA ARG A 156 -1.71 35.35 4.79
C ARG A 156 -2.51 34.17 4.23
N LEU A 157 -3.68 34.46 3.67
CA LEU A 157 -4.50 33.49 2.93
C LEU A 157 -4.43 33.81 1.43
N ILE A 158 -4.54 32.78 0.60
CA ILE A 158 -4.39 32.81 -0.86
C ILE A 158 -5.76 32.74 -1.57
N GLY A 159 -6.82 32.33 -0.87
CA GLY A 159 -8.19 32.28 -1.39
C GLY A 159 -8.54 30.93 -2.01
N LEU A 160 -8.18 29.83 -1.34
CA LEU A 160 -8.37 28.45 -1.81
C LEU A 160 -9.74 27.84 -1.45
N GLY A 161 -10.57 28.58 -0.71
CA GLY A 161 -11.90 28.15 -0.28
C GLY A 161 -12.09 28.25 1.23
N GLU A 162 -13.23 27.75 1.72
CA GLU A 162 -13.56 27.78 3.16
C GLU A 162 -12.60 26.93 3.99
N ASP A 163 -12.08 25.84 3.41
CA ASP A 163 -11.19 24.91 4.10
C ASP A 163 -9.77 25.46 4.33
N GLU A 164 -9.38 26.50 3.61
CA GLU A 164 -8.06 27.12 3.75
C GLU A 164 -7.84 27.68 5.16
N ILE A 165 -8.88 28.30 5.71
CA ILE A 165 -8.80 29.03 6.98
C ILE A 165 -8.37 28.09 8.10
N TRP A 166 -9.05 26.96 8.23
CA TRP A 166 -8.77 26.01 9.29
C TRP A 166 -7.49 25.21 9.06
N GLN A 167 -7.13 24.91 7.80
CA GLN A 167 -5.85 24.26 7.51
C GLN A 167 -4.67 25.17 7.82
N ALA A 168 -4.79 26.47 7.52
CA ALA A 168 -3.77 27.45 7.86
C ALA A 168 -3.63 27.63 9.40
N GLU A 169 -4.73 27.57 10.15
CA GLU A 169 -4.71 27.54 11.63
C GLU A 169 -3.91 26.33 12.16
N LEU A 170 -4.20 25.13 11.66
CA LEU A 170 -3.49 23.90 12.06
C LEU A 170 -2.02 23.92 11.62
N TRP A 171 -1.71 24.46 10.44
CA TRP A 171 -0.33 24.60 9.99
C TRP A 171 0.48 25.50 10.93
N ARG A 172 -0.06 26.66 11.32
CA ARG A 172 0.60 27.56 12.29
C ARG A 172 0.78 26.93 13.67
N PHE A 173 -0.10 26.00 14.05
CA PHE A 173 0.11 25.19 15.26
C PHE A 173 1.31 24.23 15.08
N LEU A 174 1.42 23.57 13.93
CA LEU A 174 2.52 22.64 13.63
C LEU A 174 3.88 23.34 13.58
N ASP A 175 3.92 24.58 13.09
CA ASP A 175 5.11 25.45 13.10
C ASP A 175 4.90 26.73 13.91
N ASP A 176 4.90 26.60 15.24
CA ASP A 176 4.83 27.71 16.19
C ASP A 176 6.18 28.46 16.38
N GLY A 177 7.20 28.11 15.59
CA GLY A 177 8.55 28.67 15.67
C GLY A 177 9.40 28.15 16.85
N ARG A 178 8.90 27.21 17.66
CA ARG A 178 9.65 26.60 18.78
C ARG A 178 10.37 25.32 18.41
N GLN A 179 10.28 24.92 17.14
CA GLN A 179 10.83 23.66 16.66
C GLN A 179 12.36 23.71 16.57
N ILE A 180 13.00 22.57 16.85
CA ILE A 180 14.47 22.43 16.84
C ILE A 180 15.06 22.68 15.45
N ALA A 181 14.28 22.41 14.40
CA ALA A 181 14.64 22.67 13.01
C ALA A 181 13.43 23.20 12.23
N PRO A 182 13.63 24.06 11.21
CA PRO A 182 12.55 24.58 10.39
C PRO A 182 11.95 23.51 9.46
N HIS A 183 10.75 23.79 8.94
CA HIS A 183 10.11 22.96 7.92
C HIS A 183 10.87 22.99 6.59
N ARG A 184 10.57 22.01 5.72
CA ARG A 184 11.26 21.78 4.45
C ARG A 184 11.30 23.02 3.55
N VAL A 185 10.20 23.79 3.49
CA VAL A 185 10.11 25.00 2.64
C VAL A 185 11.00 26.13 3.16
N ALA A 186 11.08 26.34 4.49
CA ALA A 186 12.00 27.31 5.06
C ALA A 186 13.47 26.91 4.87
N LEU A 187 13.76 25.60 4.88
CA LEU A 187 15.10 25.07 4.58
C LEU A 187 15.44 25.14 3.09
N TRP A 188 14.45 25.11 2.21
CA TRP A 188 14.62 25.10 0.76
C TRP A 188 15.41 26.31 0.26
N HIS A 189 15.02 27.52 0.65
CA HIS A 189 15.73 28.75 0.27
C HIS A 189 17.18 28.74 0.74
N LYS A 190 17.42 28.33 1.99
CA LYS A 190 18.77 28.23 2.56
C LYS A 190 19.62 27.19 1.85
N LEU A 191 19.02 26.08 1.42
CA LEU A 191 19.70 25.04 0.66
C LEU A 191 20.14 25.57 -0.70
N LEU A 192 19.27 26.27 -1.43
CA LEU A 192 19.62 26.84 -2.74
C LEU A 192 20.74 27.88 -2.62
N ASP A 193 20.70 28.72 -1.58
CA ASP A 193 21.78 29.68 -1.30
C ASP A 193 23.11 28.96 -0.98
N ALA A 194 23.06 27.88 -0.18
CA ALA A 194 24.23 27.09 0.17
C ALA A 194 24.80 26.31 -1.03
N LEU A 195 23.95 25.80 -1.92
CA LEU A 195 24.37 25.13 -3.15
C LEU A 195 25.04 26.10 -4.10
N SER A 196 24.58 27.34 -4.18
CA SER A 196 25.17 28.38 -5.02
C SER A 196 26.54 28.87 -4.52
N ALA A 197 26.90 28.55 -3.27
CA ALA A 197 28.17 28.96 -2.68
C ALA A 197 29.33 28.03 -3.11
N PRO A 198 30.51 28.58 -3.44
CA PRO A 198 31.66 27.77 -3.82
C PRO A 198 32.16 26.91 -2.64
N GLY A 199 32.31 25.59 -2.88
CA GLY A 199 32.85 24.64 -1.91
C GLY A 199 31.85 23.65 -1.32
N ALA A 200 30.59 23.62 -1.80
CA ALA A 200 29.66 22.54 -1.47
C ALA A 200 30.26 21.19 -1.89
N LYS A 201 30.33 20.23 -0.94
CA LYS A 201 30.79 18.87 -1.23
C LYS A 201 29.64 18.08 -1.84
N LEU A 202 29.57 18.13 -3.17
CA LEU A 202 28.61 17.37 -3.97
C LEU A 202 29.31 16.18 -4.64
N PRO A 203 28.57 15.13 -5.02
CA PRO A 203 29.14 14.05 -5.83
C PRO A 203 29.64 14.62 -7.17
N GLU A 204 30.65 13.98 -7.76
CA GLU A 204 31.16 14.41 -9.08
C GLU A 204 30.07 14.32 -10.15
N ARG A 205 29.27 13.25 -10.07
CA ARG A 205 28.09 13.07 -10.89
C ARG A 205 26.93 12.46 -10.12
N LEU A 206 25.72 12.70 -10.62
CA LEU A 206 24.46 12.22 -10.08
C LEU A 206 23.65 11.60 -11.21
N PHE A 207 23.25 10.34 -11.05
CA PHE A 207 22.34 9.68 -11.97
C PHE A 207 20.91 9.74 -11.44
N VAL A 208 19.95 10.08 -12.30
CA VAL A 208 18.52 10.13 -11.97
C VAL A 208 17.79 9.17 -12.90
N PHE A 209 17.33 8.04 -12.39
CA PHE A 209 16.92 6.90 -13.23
C PHE A 209 15.49 6.46 -12.98
N GLY A 210 14.72 6.30 -14.06
CA GLY A 210 13.40 5.67 -14.02
C GLY A 210 12.35 6.48 -13.25
N ILE A 211 12.50 7.81 -13.25
CA ILE A 211 11.57 8.76 -12.62
C ILE A 211 10.51 9.13 -13.65
N ALA A 212 9.28 8.63 -13.47
CA ALA A 212 8.15 8.96 -14.35
C ALA A 212 7.49 10.30 -14.03
N THR A 213 7.67 10.79 -12.80
CA THR A 213 7.26 12.13 -12.36
C THR A 213 8.18 12.68 -11.31
N LEU A 214 8.43 13.98 -11.37
CA LEU A 214 9.21 14.68 -10.36
C LEU A 214 8.46 15.94 -9.91
N ALA A 215 8.41 16.20 -8.61
CA ALA A 215 7.85 17.46 -8.12
C ALA A 215 8.72 18.65 -8.61
N PRO A 216 8.13 19.81 -8.91
CA PRO A 216 8.87 20.98 -9.39
C PRO A 216 10.06 21.37 -8.49
N MET A 217 9.87 21.27 -7.17
CA MET A 217 10.92 21.52 -6.19
C MET A 217 12.15 20.62 -6.40
N TYR A 218 11.97 19.33 -6.69
CA TYR A 218 13.10 18.43 -6.92
C TYR A 218 13.76 18.66 -8.29
N LEU A 219 13.02 19.10 -9.31
CA LEU A 219 13.63 19.48 -10.59
C LEU A 219 14.54 20.70 -10.41
N GLN A 220 14.08 21.71 -9.66
CA GLN A 220 14.90 22.86 -9.26
C GLN A 220 16.14 22.44 -8.45
N LEU A 221 16.02 21.42 -7.58
CA LEU A 221 17.17 20.87 -6.85
C LEU A 221 18.23 20.33 -7.82
N LEU A 222 17.80 19.52 -8.80
CA LEU A 222 18.70 18.94 -9.78
C LEU A 222 19.39 20.01 -10.63
N GLN A 223 18.67 21.07 -10.99
CA GLN A 223 19.25 22.23 -11.69
C GLN A 223 20.30 22.95 -10.84
N ALA A 224 20.04 23.16 -9.55
CA ALA A 224 21.02 23.78 -8.64
C ALA A 224 22.27 22.91 -8.47
N VAL A 225 22.10 21.60 -8.28
CA VAL A 225 23.21 20.64 -8.20
C VAL A 225 24.01 20.60 -9.50
N ALA A 226 23.33 20.68 -10.66
CA ALA A 226 23.97 20.64 -11.97
C ALA A 226 24.89 21.84 -12.28
N GLN A 227 24.84 22.90 -11.48
CA GLN A 227 25.79 24.02 -11.58
C GLN A 227 27.19 23.63 -11.10
N HIS A 228 27.29 22.58 -10.28
CA HIS A 228 28.54 22.15 -9.63
C HIS A 228 28.93 20.71 -9.92
N SER A 229 27.97 19.89 -10.36
CA SER A 229 28.14 18.46 -10.67
C SER A 229 27.55 18.10 -12.02
N GLU A 230 27.94 16.95 -12.56
CA GLU A 230 27.31 16.38 -13.75
C GLU A 230 26.03 15.62 -13.34
N VAL A 231 24.87 16.07 -13.79
CA VAL A 231 23.59 15.42 -13.46
C VAL A 231 23.03 14.81 -14.73
N HIS A 232 22.78 13.50 -14.71
CA HIS A 232 22.29 12.75 -15.87
C HIS A 232 20.90 12.20 -15.56
N ILE A 233 19.90 12.67 -16.29
CA ILE A 233 18.50 12.23 -16.15
C ILE A 233 18.18 11.21 -17.24
N PHE A 234 17.81 10.00 -16.83
CA PHE A 234 17.33 8.93 -17.70
C PHE A 234 15.80 8.84 -17.59
N ALA A 235 15.12 9.46 -18.54
CA ALA A 235 13.67 9.54 -18.58
C ALA A 235 13.10 8.46 -19.51
N LEU A 236 12.29 7.57 -18.95
CA LEU A 236 11.52 6.59 -19.73
C LEU A 236 10.37 7.32 -20.44
N ASN A 237 10.52 7.53 -21.75
CA ASN A 237 9.60 8.28 -22.57
C ASN A 237 8.94 7.34 -23.61
N PRO A 238 7.62 7.16 -23.58
CA PRO A 238 6.94 6.26 -24.51
C PRO A 238 6.96 6.74 -25.97
N ALA A 239 7.19 8.03 -26.22
CA ALA A 239 7.15 8.62 -27.56
C ALA A 239 8.41 9.42 -27.87
N ALA A 240 8.94 9.26 -29.08
CA ALA A 240 10.08 10.04 -29.56
C ALA A 240 9.68 11.49 -29.87
N GLU A 241 8.45 11.66 -30.37
CA GLU A 241 7.87 12.96 -30.69
C GLU A 241 7.33 13.68 -29.46
N TYR A 242 7.26 15.01 -29.53
CA TYR A 242 6.69 15.82 -28.45
C TYR A 242 5.18 15.59 -28.33
N TRP A 243 4.74 15.17 -27.14
CA TRP A 243 3.36 14.77 -26.87
C TRP A 243 2.69 15.58 -25.74
N GLY A 244 3.33 16.68 -25.34
CA GLY A 244 2.91 17.55 -24.24
C GLY A 244 1.54 18.21 -24.38
N ASN A 245 1.05 18.35 -25.62
CA ASN A 245 -0.19 19.04 -25.96
C ASN A 245 -1.30 18.09 -26.44
N ILE A 246 -1.13 16.77 -26.34
CA ILE A 246 -2.13 15.82 -26.84
C ILE A 246 -3.46 16.01 -26.09
N ILE A 247 -4.54 16.19 -26.86
CA ILE A 247 -5.92 16.34 -26.38
C ILE A 247 -6.58 14.96 -26.23
N GLU A 248 -7.40 14.80 -25.19
CA GLU A 248 -8.15 13.56 -24.97
C GLU A 248 -9.31 13.38 -25.97
N PRO A 249 -9.53 12.19 -26.54
CA PRO A 249 -10.65 11.92 -27.45
C PRO A 249 -12.03 12.29 -26.86
N ALA A 250 -12.21 12.14 -25.55
CA ALA A 250 -13.45 12.50 -24.85
C ALA A 250 -13.71 14.02 -24.82
N GLN A 251 -12.66 14.85 -24.85
CA GLN A 251 -12.78 16.31 -24.93
C GLN A 251 -13.11 16.76 -26.36
N MET A 252 -12.61 16.04 -27.37
CA MET A 252 -12.93 16.30 -28.78
C MET A 252 -14.42 16.07 -29.07
N LEU A 253 -15.03 15.03 -28.47
CA LEU A 253 -16.47 14.77 -28.56
C LEU A 253 -17.34 15.89 -27.96
N GLN A 254 -16.78 16.71 -27.07
CA GLN A 254 -17.49 17.81 -26.43
C GLN A 254 -17.37 19.12 -27.22
N ASN A 255 -16.26 19.37 -27.92
CA ASN A 255 -16.02 20.59 -28.71
C ASN A 255 -15.39 20.26 -30.09
N PRO A 256 -16.18 19.79 -31.07
CA PRO A 256 -15.67 19.33 -32.36
C PRO A 256 -15.09 20.45 -33.25
N ASP A 257 -15.61 21.68 -33.11
CA ASP A 257 -15.34 22.79 -34.05
C ASP A 257 -14.04 23.59 -33.73
N ASP A 258 -13.44 23.38 -32.55
CA ASP A 258 -12.29 24.16 -32.04
C ASP A 258 -11.03 23.27 -31.81
N THR A 259 -11.09 22.01 -32.24
CA THR A 259 -10.00 21.04 -32.01
C THR A 259 -9.09 20.96 -33.23
N ASP A 260 -7.84 21.35 -33.06
CA ASP A 260 -6.81 21.17 -34.08
C ASP A 260 -6.48 19.68 -34.24
N LEU A 261 -6.86 19.10 -35.38
CA LEU A 261 -6.57 17.70 -35.74
C LEU A 261 -5.07 17.41 -35.86
N SER A 262 -4.19 18.41 -35.91
CA SER A 262 -2.74 18.20 -35.84
C SER A 262 -2.25 17.89 -34.42
N GLN A 263 -3.08 18.10 -33.39
CA GLN A 263 -2.79 17.76 -31.99
C GLN A 263 -3.32 16.38 -31.59
N THR A 264 -3.83 15.59 -32.53
CA THR A 264 -4.24 14.20 -32.29
C THR A 264 -3.01 13.30 -32.28
N GLY A 265 -2.38 13.14 -31.11
CA GLY A 265 -1.42 12.05 -30.91
C GLY A 265 -2.11 10.71 -30.66
N HIS A 266 -1.33 9.68 -30.31
CA HIS A 266 -1.86 8.33 -30.12
C HIS A 266 -2.95 8.25 -29.01
N PRO A 267 -4.12 7.63 -29.26
CA PRO A 267 -5.28 7.68 -28.34
C PRO A 267 -5.02 7.02 -26.98
N LEU A 268 -4.23 5.94 -26.93
CA LEU A 268 -3.83 5.33 -25.65
C LEU A 268 -2.95 6.27 -24.82
N LEU A 269 -2.02 6.99 -25.47
CA LEU A 269 -1.16 7.94 -24.78
C LEU A 269 -1.95 9.17 -24.30
N ALA A 270 -2.93 9.62 -25.09
CA ALA A 270 -3.84 10.70 -24.70
C ALA A 270 -4.63 10.39 -23.41
N SER A 271 -5.10 9.15 -23.29
CA SER A 271 -5.97 8.72 -22.19
C SER A 271 -5.19 8.28 -20.94
N LEU A 272 -4.07 7.56 -21.11
CA LEU A 272 -3.30 6.95 -20.03
C LEU A 272 -2.04 7.75 -19.64
N GLY A 273 -1.55 8.63 -20.53
CA GLY A 273 -0.25 9.29 -20.39
C GLY A 273 -0.26 10.60 -19.60
N LYS A 274 -1.39 11.03 -19.01
CA LYS A 274 -1.54 12.36 -18.38
C LYS A 274 -0.40 12.73 -17.43
N GLN A 275 -0.04 11.78 -16.56
CA GLN A 275 1.01 11.98 -15.56
C GLN A 275 2.40 12.16 -16.20
N GLY A 276 2.73 11.36 -17.23
CA GLY A 276 3.99 11.51 -17.97
C GLY A 276 4.03 12.81 -18.77
N ARG A 277 2.88 13.24 -19.31
CA ARG A 277 2.75 14.49 -20.08
C ARG A 277 3.19 15.69 -19.24
N ASP A 278 2.69 15.79 -18.02
CA ASP A 278 3.02 16.88 -17.11
C ASP A 278 4.53 16.88 -16.75
N PHE A 279 5.13 15.69 -16.60
CA PHE A 279 6.56 15.55 -16.35
C PHE A 279 7.43 15.99 -17.53
N PHE A 280 7.14 15.52 -18.75
CA PHE A 280 7.90 15.91 -19.94
C PHE A 280 7.69 17.39 -20.31
N ASN A 281 6.51 17.96 -20.03
CA ASN A 281 6.29 19.40 -20.12
C ASN A 281 7.20 20.16 -19.17
N ALA A 282 7.26 19.75 -17.90
CA ALA A 282 8.15 20.38 -16.92
C ALA A 282 9.63 20.27 -17.29
N LEU A 283 10.06 19.14 -17.88
CA LEU A 283 11.42 18.99 -18.39
C LEU A 283 11.69 19.93 -19.58
N THR A 284 10.73 20.06 -20.50
CA THR A 284 10.86 20.94 -21.68
C THR A 284 10.87 22.41 -21.29
N GLU A 285 10.00 22.82 -20.36
CA GLU A 285 9.94 24.18 -19.80
C GLU A 285 11.22 24.56 -19.04
N SER A 286 11.95 23.56 -18.54
CA SER A 286 13.22 23.74 -17.85
C SER A 286 14.41 23.99 -18.79
N GLU A 287 14.16 24.17 -20.09
CA GLU A 287 15.15 24.38 -21.15
C GLU A 287 16.29 23.34 -21.15
N LEU A 288 15.96 22.13 -20.72
CA LEU A 288 16.88 21.00 -20.70
C LEU A 288 17.28 20.62 -22.12
N HIS A 289 18.58 20.63 -22.41
CA HIS A 289 19.08 20.05 -23.64
C HIS A 289 18.91 18.53 -23.58
N THR A 290 18.24 17.95 -24.59
CA THR A 290 18.19 16.50 -24.76
C THR A 290 19.44 16.07 -25.50
N ASP A 291 20.36 15.41 -24.80
CA ASP A 291 21.65 15.01 -25.39
C ASP A 291 21.50 13.81 -26.31
N LEU A 292 20.64 12.86 -25.94
CA LEU A 292 20.43 11.65 -26.71
C LEU A 292 19.01 11.09 -26.55
N GLN A 293 18.45 10.69 -27.67
CA GLN A 293 17.20 9.94 -27.77
C GLN A 293 17.51 8.57 -28.39
N VAL A 294 17.07 7.49 -27.75
CA VAL A 294 17.27 6.11 -28.23
C VAL A 294 15.91 5.47 -28.44
N TYR A 295 15.55 5.31 -29.71
CA TYR A 295 14.31 4.71 -30.16
C TYR A 295 14.56 3.81 -31.38
N ALA A 296 13.68 2.85 -31.62
CA ALA A 296 13.78 2.00 -32.80
C ALA A 296 13.26 2.74 -34.03
N ASP A 297 14.01 2.69 -35.14
CA ASP A 297 13.60 3.30 -36.42
C ASP A 297 12.45 2.54 -37.10
N GLU A 298 12.29 1.25 -36.78
CA GLU A 298 11.27 0.36 -37.33
C GLU A 298 10.69 -0.54 -36.23
N PRO A 299 9.45 -1.06 -36.38
CA PRO A 299 8.90 -2.02 -35.44
C PRO A 299 9.77 -3.28 -35.39
N LEU A 300 10.00 -3.81 -34.18
CA LEU A 300 10.83 -5.01 -33.97
C LEU A 300 10.28 -6.26 -34.69
N SER A 301 8.99 -6.29 -34.98
CA SER A 301 8.34 -7.32 -35.81
C SER A 301 6.97 -6.83 -36.31
N ASP A 302 6.39 -7.56 -37.26
CA ASP A 302 5.02 -7.33 -37.75
C ASP A 302 3.89 -7.74 -36.77
N GLY A 303 4.24 -8.34 -35.63
CA GLY A 303 3.30 -8.73 -34.58
C GLY A 303 2.57 -7.55 -33.95
N LEU A 304 1.36 -7.82 -33.42
CA LEU A 304 0.45 -6.80 -32.93
C LEU A 304 1.05 -5.91 -31.84
N LEU A 305 1.77 -6.51 -30.87
CA LEU A 305 2.41 -5.78 -29.78
C LEU A 305 3.48 -4.78 -30.26
N HIS A 306 4.41 -5.24 -31.10
CA HIS A 306 5.51 -4.39 -31.57
C HIS A 306 5.01 -3.28 -32.50
N ARG A 307 3.97 -3.55 -33.31
CA ARG A 307 3.34 -2.50 -34.12
C ARG A 307 2.66 -1.45 -33.25
N LEU A 308 1.90 -1.87 -32.23
CA LEU A 308 1.27 -0.94 -31.29
C LEU A 308 2.30 -0.10 -30.52
N GLN A 309 3.39 -0.70 -30.06
CA GLN A 309 4.47 0.02 -29.38
C GLN A 309 5.13 1.06 -30.30
N TYR A 310 5.36 0.70 -31.56
CA TYR A 310 5.90 1.61 -32.56
C TYR A 310 4.93 2.76 -32.88
N ASP A 311 3.63 2.48 -33.05
CA ASP A 311 2.61 3.50 -33.30
C ASP A 311 2.50 4.49 -32.12
N ILE A 312 2.64 4.03 -30.87
CA ILE A 312 2.75 4.90 -29.69
C ILE A 312 4.02 5.75 -29.76
N GLN A 313 5.16 5.14 -30.13
CA GLN A 313 6.45 5.80 -30.22
C GLN A 313 6.45 6.96 -31.22
N THR A 314 5.82 6.78 -32.38
CA THR A 314 5.74 7.74 -33.49
C THR A 314 4.43 8.54 -33.50
N LEU A 315 3.65 8.47 -32.42
CA LEU A 315 2.34 9.12 -32.28
C LEU A 315 1.37 8.85 -33.46
N SER A 316 1.56 7.74 -34.16
CA SER A 316 0.82 7.39 -35.37
C SER A 316 -0.49 6.70 -35.00
N LEU A 317 -1.53 6.86 -35.83
CA LEU A 317 -2.79 6.15 -35.61
C LEU A 317 -2.66 4.69 -36.10
N PRO A 318 -3.30 3.73 -35.42
CA PRO A 318 -3.33 2.35 -35.87
C PRO A 318 -3.94 2.26 -37.28
N ASP A 319 -3.16 1.79 -38.24
CA ASP A 319 -3.55 1.67 -39.66
C ASP A 319 -4.27 0.35 -39.99
N GLY A 320 -4.36 -0.56 -39.02
CA GLY A 320 -4.99 -1.87 -39.15
C GLY A 320 -4.17 -2.88 -39.97
N THR A 321 -2.90 -2.59 -40.26
CA THR A 321 -2.02 -3.45 -41.06
C THR A 321 -1.27 -4.51 -40.25
N ALA A 322 -1.33 -4.44 -38.92
CA ALA A 322 -0.67 -5.37 -38.01
C ALA A 322 -1.14 -6.82 -38.19
N ALA A 323 -0.21 -7.78 -38.13
CA ALA A 323 -0.56 -9.19 -38.12
C ALA A 323 -1.20 -9.55 -36.77
N LEU A 324 -2.40 -10.14 -36.80
CA LEU A 324 -3.04 -10.66 -35.60
C LEU A 324 -2.31 -11.93 -35.13
N ASP A 325 -1.60 -11.81 -34.01
CA ASP A 325 -0.88 -12.90 -33.35
C ASP A 325 -1.31 -13.05 -31.89
N ASP A 326 -0.68 -13.98 -31.16
CA ASP A 326 -0.95 -14.23 -29.74
C ASP A 326 -0.11 -13.32 -28.80
N SER A 327 0.49 -12.23 -29.31
CA SER A 327 1.33 -11.32 -28.48
C SER A 327 0.52 -10.52 -27.46
N ILE A 328 -0.74 -10.20 -27.79
CA ILE A 328 -1.71 -9.57 -26.88
C ILE A 328 -2.96 -10.46 -26.83
N ARG A 329 -3.34 -10.89 -25.63
CA ARG A 329 -4.52 -11.74 -25.42
C ARG A 329 -5.39 -11.17 -24.30
N ILE A 330 -6.69 -11.18 -24.52
CA ILE A 330 -7.70 -10.80 -23.51
C ILE A 330 -8.42 -12.08 -23.10
N VAL A 331 -8.39 -12.39 -21.81
CA VAL A 331 -8.95 -13.61 -21.23
C VAL A 331 -10.01 -13.23 -20.21
N CYS A 332 -11.15 -13.93 -20.25
CA CYS A 332 -12.21 -13.81 -19.25
C CYS A 332 -12.27 -15.08 -18.40
N ALA A 333 -12.24 -14.92 -17.08
CA ALA A 333 -12.33 -16.00 -16.10
C ALA A 333 -13.42 -15.72 -15.07
N HIS A 334 -13.96 -16.77 -14.44
CA HIS A 334 -15.10 -16.67 -13.53
C HIS A 334 -14.70 -16.59 -12.04
N SER A 335 -13.40 -16.77 -11.73
CA SER A 335 -12.86 -16.65 -10.37
C SER A 335 -11.33 -16.48 -10.39
N PRO A 336 -10.72 -15.92 -9.33
CA PRO A 336 -9.26 -15.82 -9.20
C PRO A 336 -8.54 -17.16 -9.37
N LEU A 337 -9.08 -18.23 -8.76
CA LEU A 337 -8.53 -19.58 -8.91
C LEU A 337 -8.53 -20.03 -10.38
N ARG A 338 -9.65 -19.84 -11.09
CA ARG A 338 -9.74 -20.25 -12.49
C ARG A 338 -8.83 -19.42 -13.38
N GLU A 339 -8.69 -18.14 -13.07
CA GLU A 339 -7.81 -17.23 -13.77
C GLU A 339 -6.34 -17.67 -13.67
N LEU A 340 -5.87 -17.98 -12.46
CA LEU A 340 -4.52 -18.50 -12.23
C LEU A 340 -4.27 -19.85 -12.94
N GLN A 341 -5.28 -20.72 -12.99
CA GLN A 341 -5.18 -22.00 -13.72
C GLN A 341 -5.01 -21.76 -15.22
N ILE A 342 -5.80 -20.86 -15.81
CA ILE A 342 -5.69 -20.50 -17.24
C ILE A 342 -4.32 -19.89 -17.52
N LEU A 343 -3.85 -19.00 -16.63
CA LEU A 343 -2.52 -18.42 -16.74
C LEU A 343 -1.44 -19.50 -16.72
N LYS A 344 -1.46 -20.42 -15.74
CA LYS A 344 -0.49 -21.51 -15.63
C LYS A 344 -0.45 -22.36 -16.89
N GLU A 345 -1.61 -22.74 -17.43
CA GLU A 345 -1.69 -23.51 -18.67
C GLU A 345 -1.06 -22.76 -19.84
N HIS A 346 -1.33 -21.45 -19.95
CA HIS A 346 -0.71 -20.61 -20.97
C HIS A 346 0.81 -20.51 -20.80
N LEU A 347 1.31 -20.29 -19.57
CA LEU A 347 2.75 -20.21 -19.32
C LEU A 347 3.47 -21.51 -19.67
N LEU A 348 2.90 -22.66 -19.31
CA LEU A 348 3.46 -23.97 -19.68
C LEU A 348 3.56 -24.13 -21.21
N GLN A 349 2.52 -23.74 -21.95
CA GLN A 349 2.56 -23.74 -23.42
C GLN A 349 3.66 -22.81 -23.96
N GLN A 350 3.83 -21.64 -23.35
CA GLN A 350 4.87 -20.69 -23.76
C GLN A 350 6.28 -21.24 -23.51
N PHE A 351 6.53 -21.89 -22.37
CA PHE A 351 7.81 -22.53 -22.09
C PHE A 351 8.10 -23.70 -23.04
N ASP A 352 7.07 -24.48 -23.42
CA ASP A 352 7.22 -25.58 -24.38
C ASP A 352 7.56 -25.06 -25.79
N CYS A 353 6.95 -23.95 -26.21
CA CYS A 353 7.17 -23.35 -27.53
C CYS A 353 8.44 -22.49 -27.62
N ARG A 354 8.92 -21.93 -26.50
CA ARG A 354 10.02 -20.95 -26.46
C ARG A 354 11.07 -21.31 -25.41
N PRO A 355 12.12 -22.06 -25.79
CA PRO A 355 13.15 -22.51 -24.86
C PRO A 355 14.00 -21.38 -24.24
N ASP A 356 14.03 -20.21 -24.89
CA ASP A 356 14.74 -19.01 -24.44
C ASP A 356 14.00 -18.23 -23.34
N LEU A 357 12.70 -18.49 -23.17
CA LEU A 357 11.87 -17.87 -22.16
C LEU A 357 12.11 -18.53 -20.81
N GLN A 358 12.55 -17.75 -19.83
CA GLN A 358 12.77 -18.22 -18.47
C GLN A 358 11.72 -17.64 -17.53
N PRO A 359 11.42 -18.30 -16.38
CA PRO A 359 10.40 -17.79 -15.45
C PRO A 359 10.66 -16.35 -14.96
N HIS A 360 11.93 -15.97 -14.77
CA HIS A 360 12.31 -14.61 -14.35
C HIS A 360 12.03 -13.53 -15.39
N ASP A 361 11.78 -13.91 -16.65
CA ASP A 361 11.36 -12.98 -17.70
C ASP A 361 9.88 -12.61 -17.57
N ILE A 362 9.11 -13.28 -16.71
CA ILE A 362 7.65 -13.17 -16.62
C ILE A 362 7.27 -12.38 -15.36
N ALA A 363 6.47 -11.34 -15.57
CA ALA A 363 5.83 -10.57 -14.52
C ALA A 363 4.31 -10.73 -14.60
N VAL A 364 3.69 -10.96 -13.44
CA VAL A 364 2.24 -11.04 -13.32
C VAL A 364 1.76 -9.92 -12.41
N LEU A 365 0.89 -9.07 -12.95
CA LEU A 365 0.44 -7.86 -12.26
C LEU A 365 -1.02 -8.01 -11.81
N THR A 366 -1.31 -7.68 -10.56
CA THR A 366 -2.66 -7.62 -9.99
C THR A 366 -2.83 -6.37 -9.14
N PRO A 367 -3.97 -5.65 -9.22
CA PRO A 367 -4.20 -4.46 -8.40
C PRO A 367 -4.23 -4.75 -6.89
N ASP A 368 -4.66 -5.96 -6.50
CA ASP A 368 -4.60 -6.45 -5.12
C ASP A 368 -4.14 -7.91 -5.15
N ILE A 369 -2.99 -8.18 -4.54
CA ILE A 369 -2.42 -9.52 -4.48
C ILE A 369 -3.07 -10.37 -3.39
N GLU A 370 -3.65 -9.77 -2.34
CA GLU A 370 -4.11 -10.49 -1.16
C GLU A 370 -5.13 -11.60 -1.45
N PRO A 371 -6.15 -11.40 -2.31
CA PRO A 371 -7.11 -12.45 -2.66
C PRO A 371 -6.51 -13.59 -3.46
N TYR A 372 -5.41 -13.34 -4.18
CA TYR A 372 -4.75 -14.31 -5.04
C TYR A 372 -3.73 -15.18 -4.29
N VAL A 373 -3.08 -14.68 -3.23
CA VAL A 373 -2.00 -15.38 -2.51
C VAL A 373 -2.32 -16.85 -2.20
N PRO A 374 -3.47 -17.21 -1.59
CA PRO A 374 -3.76 -18.60 -1.24
C PRO A 374 -3.87 -19.50 -2.48
N PHE A 375 -4.38 -18.96 -3.58
CA PHE A 375 -4.55 -19.68 -4.83
C PHE A 375 -3.26 -19.77 -5.65
N ILE A 376 -2.33 -18.82 -5.50
CA ILE A 376 -1.00 -18.89 -6.14
C ILE A 376 -0.27 -20.13 -5.63
N GLU A 377 -0.24 -20.36 -4.31
CA GLU A 377 0.38 -21.57 -3.74
C GLU A 377 -0.29 -22.84 -4.25
N ALA A 378 -1.62 -22.89 -4.24
CA ALA A 378 -2.36 -24.07 -4.71
C ALA A 378 -2.13 -24.37 -6.20
N VAL A 379 -1.99 -23.34 -7.04
CA VAL A 379 -1.88 -23.49 -8.49
C VAL A 379 -0.44 -23.64 -8.95
N PHE A 380 0.52 -22.91 -8.39
CA PHE A 380 1.92 -22.88 -8.85
C PHE A 380 2.88 -23.66 -7.93
N GLY A 381 2.51 -23.91 -6.68
CA GLY A 381 3.36 -24.54 -5.66
C GLY A 381 3.70 -26.01 -5.93
N GLU A 382 4.52 -26.59 -5.05
CA GLU A 382 5.08 -27.95 -5.21
C GLU A 382 4.02 -29.04 -5.36
N GLN A 383 2.86 -28.85 -4.71
CA GLN A 383 1.77 -29.83 -4.70
C GLN A 383 0.90 -29.78 -5.97
N SER A 384 1.16 -28.85 -6.90
CA SER A 384 0.31 -28.58 -8.06
C SER A 384 0.51 -29.53 -9.26
N GLY A 385 1.22 -30.64 -9.07
CA GLY A 385 1.51 -31.69 -10.08
C GLY A 385 2.54 -31.28 -11.15
N ARG A 386 2.54 -30.01 -11.57
CA ARG A 386 3.57 -29.38 -12.42
C ARG A 386 3.99 -28.06 -11.78
N PRO A 387 4.88 -28.07 -10.78
CA PRO A 387 5.25 -26.85 -10.08
C PRO A 387 5.98 -25.89 -11.03
N LEU A 388 5.70 -24.60 -10.87
CA LEU A 388 6.42 -23.52 -11.53
C LEU A 388 7.00 -22.62 -10.44
N PRO A 389 8.29 -22.26 -10.51
CA PRO A 389 8.88 -21.38 -9.51
C PRO A 389 8.25 -19.98 -9.57
N TYR A 390 7.84 -19.44 -8.43
CA TYR A 390 7.30 -18.07 -8.31
C TYR A 390 7.82 -17.33 -7.07
N SER A 391 7.70 -16.00 -7.10
CA SER A 391 7.95 -15.09 -5.98
C SER A 391 6.80 -14.10 -5.92
N VAL A 392 6.19 -13.94 -4.74
CA VAL A 392 5.09 -12.99 -4.54
C VAL A 392 5.62 -11.77 -3.81
N SER A 393 5.55 -10.58 -4.41
CA SER A 393 5.96 -9.32 -3.78
C SER A 393 4.77 -8.59 -3.15
N ASP A 394 5.05 -7.60 -2.30
CA ASP A 394 4.06 -6.67 -1.72
C ASP A 394 2.94 -7.31 -0.89
N VAL A 395 3.26 -8.46 -0.31
CA VAL A 395 2.46 -9.08 0.75
C VAL A 395 2.78 -8.38 2.09
N LYS A 396 1.75 -8.22 2.93
CA LYS A 396 1.88 -7.77 4.32
C LYS A 396 3.08 -8.43 5.03
N LEU A 397 3.87 -7.61 5.73
CA LEU A 397 5.04 -8.05 6.49
C LEU A 397 4.69 -9.19 7.45
N SER A 398 3.54 -9.09 8.13
CA SER A 398 3.04 -10.11 9.04
C SER A 398 2.92 -11.49 8.39
N ARG A 399 2.27 -11.59 7.22
CA ARG A 399 2.01 -12.87 6.54
C ARG A 399 3.28 -13.64 6.14
N ARG A 400 4.41 -12.96 5.97
CA ARG A 400 5.70 -13.59 5.60
C ARG A 400 6.50 -14.06 6.80
N ARG A 401 6.20 -13.56 7.99
CA ARG A 401 7.01 -13.74 9.20
C ARG A 401 6.13 -14.31 10.31
N PRO A 402 6.26 -15.61 10.65
CA PRO A 402 5.39 -16.27 11.63
C PRO A 402 5.25 -15.50 12.95
N LEU A 403 6.35 -14.94 13.47
CA LEU A 403 6.34 -14.14 14.69
C LEU A 403 5.48 -12.86 14.58
N LEU A 404 5.56 -12.14 13.46
CA LEU A 404 4.79 -10.91 13.26
C LEU A 404 3.32 -11.21 12.93
N HIS A 405 3.04 -12.33 12.24
CA HIS A 405 1.67 -12.82 12.07
C HIS A 405 1.03 -13.19 13.40
N ALA A 406 1.75 -13.90 14.27
CA ALA A 406 1.26 -14.24 15.60
C ALA A 406 0.95 -12.99 16.43
N LEU A 407 1.80 -11.96 16.34
CA LEU A 407 1.55 -10.67 16.98
C LEU A 407 0.28 -10.01 16.42
N GLU A 408 0.08 -9.98 15.10
CA GLU A 408 -1.14 -9.47 14.45
C GLU A 408 -2.40 -10.19 14.96
N GLN A 409 -2.38 -11.53 14.99
CA GLN A 409 -3.48 -12.35 15.51
C GLN A 409 -3.78 -12.06 16.98
N VAL A 410 -2.76 -11.80 17.81
CA VAL A 410 -2.97 -11.39 19.22
C VAL A 410 -3.66 -10.03 19.31
N LEU A 411 -3.29 -9.06 18.48
CA LEU A 411 -3.95 -7.75 18.45
C LEU A 411 -5.41 -7.88 18.01
N GLU A 412 -5.67 -8.68 16.96
CA GLU A 412 -7.03 -8.98 16.50
C GLU A 412 -7.86 -9.70 17.56
N LEU A 413 -7.25 -10.62 18.32
CA LEU A 413 -7.88 -11.28 19.46
C LEU A 413 -8.22 -10.27 20.56
N PHE A 414 -7.33 -9.32 20.85
CA PHE A 414 -7.58 -8.28 21.85
C PHE A 414 -8.68 -7.30 21.43
N ASP A 415 -8.88 -7.04 20.14
CA ASP A 415 -10.04 -6.25 19.67
C ASP A 415 -11.35 -7.05 19.64
N SER A 416 -11.28 -8.35 19.88
CA SER A 416 -12.41 -9.27 19.77
C SER A 416 -13.09 -9.62 21.09
N ARG A 417 -14.09 -10.50 21.01
CA ARG A 417 -14.74 -11.10 22.18
C ARG A 417 -14.08 -12.41 22.62
N PHE A 418 -12.84 -12.67 22.21
CA PHE A 418 -12.11 -13.90 22.50
C PHE A 418 -12.82 -15.15 21.95
N GLU A 419 -13.25 -15.08 20.69
CA GLU A 419 -13.85 -16.22 20.01
C GLU A 419 -12.87 -17.40 19.91
N ALA A 420 -13.41 -18.63 19.99
CA ALA A 420 -12.62 -19.85 20.04
C ALA A 420 -11.77 -20.08 18.76
N ASP A 421 -12.28 -19.68 17.61
CA ASP A 421 -11.58 -19.73 16.32
C ASP A 421 -10.33 -18.84 16.29
N LYS A 422 -10.37 -17.65 16.90
CA LYS A 422 -9.20 -16.77 16.98
C LYS A 422 -8.11 -17.29 17.91
N VAL A 423 -8.50 -17.91 19.02
CA VAL A 423 -7.55 -18.52 19.95
C VAL A 423 -6.92 -19.78 19.34
N THR A 424 -7.69 -20.57 18.61
CA THR A 424 -7.17 -21.76 17.93
C THR A 424 -6.24 -21.38 16.77
N ALA A 425 -6.54 -20.32 16.02
CA ALA A 425 -5.62 -19.79 15.00
C ALA A 425 -4.24 -19.38 15.55
N LEU A 426 -4.15 -18.93 16.82
CA LEU A 426 -2.88 -18.65 17.48
C LEU A 426 -2.09 -19.92 17.83
N LEU A 427 -2.78 -21.05 18.09
CA LEU A 427 -2.13 -22.33 18.39
C LEU A 427 -1.49 -22.95 17.14
N ASP A 428 -1.87 -22.54 15.93
CA ASP A 428 -1.22 -22.96 14.69
C ASP A 428 0.18 -22.34 14.52
N SER A 429 0.53 -21.35 15.34
CA SER A 429 1.78 -20.60 15.27
C SER A 429 2.93 -21.27 16.05
N GLU A 430 4.01 -21.60 15.36
CA GLU A 430 5.18 -22.29 15.94
C GLU A 430 5.85 -21.51 17.10
N PRO A 431 6.02 -20.17 17.04
CA PRO A 431 6.53 -19.39 18.16
C PRO A 431 5.68 -19.49 19.43
N VAL A 432 4.36 -19.66 19.29
CA VAL A 432 3.43 -19.85 20.42
C VAL A 432 3.56 -21.27 20.96
N LEU A 433 3.50 -22.28 20.10
CA LEU A 433 3.65 -23.69 20.49
C LEU A 433 4.93 -23.90 21.30
N THR A 434 6.06 -23.42 20.77
CA THR A 434 7.37 -23.50 21.43
C THR A 434 7.35 -22.81 22.79
N ARG A 435 6.74 -21.62 22.90
CA ARG A 435 6.68 -20.85 24.15
C ARG A 435 5.95 -21.59 25.27
N PHE A 436 4.86 -22.28 24.94
CA PHE A 436 4.03 -22.97 25.93
C PHE A 436 4.37 -24.46 26.04
N GLY A 437 5.40 -24.94 25.32
CA GLY A 437 5.79 -26.34 25.31
C GLY A 437 4.71 -27.26 24.74
N LEU A 438 3.95 -26.75 23.76
CA LEU A 438 2.95 -27.50 23.01
C LEU A 438 3.56 -27.92 21.67
N THR A 439 3.02 -28.98 21.09
CA THR A 439 3.45 -29.51 19.79
C THR A 439 2.27 -29.57 18.83
N ARG A 440 2.54 -29.70 17.52
CA ARG A 440 1.48 -29.85 16.52
C ARG A 440 0.64 -31.12 16.72
N GLU A 441 1.21 -32.16 17.31
CA GLU A 441 0.52 -33.40 17.65
C GLU A 441 -0.52 -33.20 18.77
N ASP A 442 -0.36 -32.16 19.60
CA ASP A 442 -1.29 -31.82 20.67
C ASP A 442 -2.55 -31.10 20.16
N LEU A 443 -2.49 -30.47 18.98
CA LEU A 443 -3.57 -29.61 18.46
C LEU A 443 -4.93 -30.32 18.30
N PRO A 444 -5.02 -31.56 17.75
CA PRO A 444 -6.29 -32.27 17.67
C PRO A 444 -6.94 -32.45 19.05
N LEU A 445 -6.15 -32.81 20.06
CA LEU A 445 -6.63 -32.95 21.44
C LEU A 445 -7.15 -31.62 21.99
N LEU A 446 -6.46 -30.50 21.72
CA LEU A 446 -6.90 -29.18 22.16
C LEU A 446 -8.20 -28.76 21.48
N HIS A 447 -8.33 -28.96 20.17
CA HIS A 447 -9.55 -28.69 19.41
C HIS A 447 -10.74 -29.51 19.93
N ASP A 448 -10.55 -30.82 20.13
CA ASP A 448 -11.58 -31.71 20.67
C ASP A 448 -11.98 -31.32 22.11
N THR A 449 -11.01 -30.88 22.91
CA THR A 449 -11.25 -30.42 24.29
C THR A 449 -12.06 -29.12 24.32
N ILE A 450 -11.73 -28.14 23.48
CA ILE A 450 -12.48 -26.88 23.35
C ILE A 450 -13.93 -27.17 22.95
N ALA A 451 -14.13 -28.03 21.95
CA ALA A 451 -15.45 -28.43 21.49
C ALA A 451 -16.23 -29.19 22.59
N SER A 452 -15.58 -30.12 23.29
CA SER A 452 -16.20 -30.92 24.36
C SER A 452 -16.59 -30.09 25.59
N LEU A 453 -15.80 -29.06 25.92
CA LEU A 453 -16.11 -28.09 26.96
C LEU A 453 -17.19 -27.08 26.54
N ASN A 454 -17.54 -27.08 25.25
CA ASN A 454 -18.48 -26.19 24.59
C ASN A 454 -18.11 -24.70 24.77
N ILE A 455 -16.83 -24.37 24.61
CA ILE A 455 -16.33 -23.00 24.69
C ILE A 455 -16.60 -22.30 23.36
N HIS A 456 -17.15 -21.09 23.40
CA HIS A 456 -17.47 -20.32 22.20
C HIS A 456 -16.73 -18.99 22.14
N TRP A 457 -16.89 -18.16 23.17
CA TRP A 457 -16.26 -16.85 23.28
C TRP A 457 -16.36 -16.30 24.71
N GLY A 458 -15.61 -15.24 24.98
CA GLY A 458 -15.59 -14.54 26.27
C GLY A 458 -14.57 -15.15 27.22
N LEU A 459 -13.67 -14.30 27.75
CA LEU A 459 -12.74 -14.72 28.79
C LEU A 459 -13.48 -15.14 30.06
N ASP A 460 -14.45 -14.34 30.47
CA ASP A 460 -15.19 -14.44 31.73
C ASP A 460 -16.60 -13.85 31.60
N ALA A 461 -17.31 -13.75 32.73
CA ALA A 461 -18.65 -13.15 32.80
C ALA A 461 -18.66 -11.64 32.50
N GLU A 462 -17.58 -10.91 32.83
CA GLU A 462 -17.49 -9.46 32.59
C GLU A 462 -17.49 -9.19 31.08
N MET A 463 -16.76 -9.99 30.31
CA MET A 463 -16.76 -9.91 28.85
C MET A 463 -18.10 -10.25 28.19
N ARG A 464 -19.02 -10.90 28.92
CA ARG A 464 -20.40 -11.17 28.49
C ARG A 464 -21.41 -10.13 28.98
N ASP A 465 -20.96 -8.94 29.36
CA ASP A 465 -21.79 -7.87 29.92
C ASP A 465 -22.61 -8.32 31.16
N GLY A 466 -22.01 -9.20 31.98
CA GLY A 466 -22.65 -9.72 33.20
C GLY A 466 -23.72 -10.79 32.95
N ALA A 467 -23.85 -11.30 31.72
CA ALA A 467 -24.67 -12.48 31.42
C ALA A 467 -24.07 -13.76 32.02
N ASP A 468 -24.81 -14.87 31.89
CA ASP A 468 -24.42 -16.18 32.42
C ASP A 468 -23.01 -16.60 31.93
N PRO A 469 -22.06 -16.95 32.83
CA PRO A 469 -20.67 -17.34 32.49
C PRO A 469 -20.54 -18.63 31.67
N LEU A 470 -21.65 -19.20 31.19
CA LEU A 470 -21.62 -20.40 30.36
C LEU A 470 -20.83 -20.17 29.06
N PHE A 471 -20.11 -21.21 28.65
CA PHE A 471 -19.39 -21.31 27.38
C PHE A 471 -18.21 -20.34 27.25
N THR A 472 -17.74 -19.80 28.38
CA THR A 472 -16.55 -18.92 28.48
C THR A 472 -15.27 -19.73 28.67
N TRP A 473 -14.12 -19.08 28.41
CA TRP A 473 -12.80 -19.65 28.66
C TRP A 473 -12.58 -19.97 30.13
N GLN A 474 -12.91 -19.04 31.04
CA GLN A 474 -12.78 -19.25 32.48
C GLN A 474 -13.58 -20.48 32.93
N GLN A 475 -14.84 -20.58 32.50
CA GLN A 475 -15.66 -21.73 32.84
C GLN A 475 -15.06 -23.04 32.30
N GLY A 476 -14.63 -23.07 31.04
CA GLY A 476 -14.01 -24.25 30.45
C GLY A 476 -12.78 -24.73 31.24
N LEU A 477 -11.92 -23.79 31.63
CA LEU A 477 -10.73 -24.09 32.44
C LEU A 477 -11.09 -24.57 33.87
N ASP A 478 -12.11 -24.00 34.49
CA ASP A 478 -12.57 -24.42 35.82
C ASP A 478 -13.15 -25.84 35.77
N ARG A 479 -13.94 -26.17 34.74
CA ARG A 479 -14.48 -27.52 34.51
C ARG A 479 -13.36 -28.54 34.30
N LEU A 480 -12.33 -28.17 33.55
CA LEU A 480 -11.13 -28.99 33.32
C LEU A 480 -10.36 -29.22 34.62
N ALA A 481 -10.13 -28.16 35.41
CA ALA A 481 -9.45 -28.28 36.70
C ALA A 481 -10.24 -29.14 37.70
N LEU A 482 -11.56 -28.96 37.78
CA LEU A 482 -12.43 -29.75 38.64
C LEU A 482 -12.51 -31.21 38.22
N GLY A 483 -12.49 -31.50 36.91
CA GLY A 483 -12.44 -32.88 36.40
C GLY A 483 -11.18 -33.64 36.79
N TRP A 484 -10.09 -32.92 37.09
CA TRP A 484 -8.88 -33.52 37.65
C TRP A 484 -8.94 -33.72 39.16
N LEU A 485 -9.54 -32.77 39.89
CA LEU A 485 -9.58 -32.78 41.35
C LEU A 485 -10.69 -33.66 41.93
N LEU A 486 -11.81 -33.82 41.22
CA LEU A 486 -13.00 -34.52 41.70
C LEU A 486 -13.10 -35.94 41.10
N PRO A 487 -13.73 -36.88 41.83
CA PRO A 487 -13.96 -38.23 41.33
C PRO A 487 -15.00 -38.24 40.19
N TYR A 488 -14.87 -39.23 39.30
CA TYR A 488 -15.81 -39.44 38.20
C TYR A 488 -17.24 -39.68 38.72
N GLY A 489 -18.23 -39.01 38.13
CA GLY A 489 -19.63 -39.09 38.57
C GLY A 489 -19.96 -38.24 39.80
N GLY A 490 -19.05 -37.35 40.22
CA GLY A 490 -19.35 -36.30 41.19
C GLY A 490 -20.40 -35.32 40.67
N GLY A 491 -21.22 -34.78 41.58
CA GLY A 491 -22.19 -33.73 41.27
C GLY A 491 -21.53 -32.37 40.96
N LEU A 492 -22.36 -31.34 40.83
CA LEU A 492 -21.88 -29.95 40.65
C LEU A 492 -21.08 -29.49 41.87
N TRP A 493 -19.94 -28.84 41.64
CA TRP A 493 -19.17 -28.15 42.67
C TRP A 493 -19.27 -26.64 42.45
N GLN A 494 -19.80 -25.90 43.43
CA GLN A 494 -20.08 -24.46 43.31
C GLN A 494 -20.88 -24.10 42.03
N GLY A 495 -21.80 -24.98 41.61
CA GLY A 495 -22.60 -24.80 40.40
C GLY A 495 -21.87 -25.15 39.08
N ILE A 496 -20.61 -25.60 39.14
CA ILE A 496 -19.80 -25.98 37.97
C ILE A 496 -19.72 -27.50 37.87
N SER A 497 -19.93 -28.04 36.67
CA SER A 497 -19.83 -29.49 36.40
C SER A 497 -18.41 -29.88 36.00
N PRO A 498 -17.76 -30.83 36.71
CA PRO A 498 -16.43 -31.31 36.34
C PRO A 498 -16.44 -31.97 34.96
N TRP A 499 -15.38 -31.77 34.18
CA TRP A 499 -15.17 -32.44 32.90
C TRP A 499 -13.95 -33.34 32.96
N HIS A 500 -14.17 -34.65 32.93
CA HIS A 500 -13.11 -35.65 33.09
C HIS A 500 -12.48 -36.01 31.74
N THR A 501 -11.16 -36.17 31.75
CA THR A 501 -10.34 -36.58 30.60
C THR A 501 -9.32 -37.63 31.02
N ASP A 502 -8.64 -38.22 30.04
CA ASP A 502 -7.55 -39.16 30.30
C ASP A 502 -6.44 -38.47 31.14
N PRO A 503 -6.03 -39.04 32.28
CA PRO A 503 -4.90 -38.54 33.06
C PRO A 503 -3.62 -38.31 32.22
N GLY A 504 -3.40 -39.09 31.16
CA GLY A 504 -2.29 -38.94 30.22
C GLY A 504 -2.24 -37.56 29.54
N HIS A 505 -3.38 -36.89 29.39
CA HIS A 505 -3.49 -35.57 28.73
C HIS A 505 -3.25 -34.39 29.68
N THR A 506 -3.04 -34.62 30.98
CA THR A 506 -2.98 -33.55 31.99
C THR A 506 -1.85 -32.55 31.72
N ALA A 507 -0.68 -33.02 31.27
CA ALA A 507 0.44 -32.15 30.98
C ALA A 507 0.11 -31.14 29.86
N VAL A 508 -0.40 -31.63 28.73
CA VAL A 508 -0.79 -30.81 27.56
C VAL A 508 -1.89 -29.82 27.94
N LEU A 509 -2.93 -30.28 28.62
CA LEU A 509 -4.06 -29.46 29.03
C LEU A 509 -3.66 -28.40 30.08
N SER A 510 -2.69 -28.68 30.94
CA SER A 510 -2.17 -27.69 31.90
C SER A 510 -1.38 -26.57 31.20
N ARG A 511 -0.59 -26.91 30.17
CA ARG A 511 0.13 -25.94 29.33
C ARG A 511 -0.84 -25.07 28.54
N PHE A 512 -1.88 -25.67 27.99
CA PHE A 512 -2.97 -24.94 27.33
C PHE A 512 -3.70 -24.00 28.29
N ALA A 513 -4.04 -24.46 29.50
CA ALA A 513 -4.63 -23.59 30.52
C ALA A 513 -3.72 -22.41 30.89
N ALA A 514 -2.39 -22.63 30.96
CA ALA A 514 -1.42 -21.57 31.19
C ALA A 514 -1.37 -20.55 30.04
N PHE A 515 -1.48 -21.00 28.80
CA PHE A 515 -1.59 -20.15 27.61
C PHE A 515 -2.81 -19.22 27.69
N ILE A 516 -4.01 -19.78 27.91
CA ILE A 516 -5.25 -19.00 28.00
C ILE A 516 -5.18 -17.98 29.16
N ARG A 517 -4.67 -18.40 30.33
CA ARG A 517 -4.49 -17.49 31.48
C ARG A 517 -3.51 -16.36 31.17
N ARG A 518 -2.45 -16.63 30.40
CA ARG A 518 -1.48 -15.62 29.99
C ARG A 518 -2.11 -14.60 29.04
N LEU A 519 -2.90 -15.04 28.07
CA LEU A 519 -3.65 -14.15 27.19
C LEU A 519 -4.66 -13.29 27.96
N ALA A 520 -5.40 -13.89 28.90
CA ALA A 520 -6.35 -13.18 29.75
C ALA A 520 -5.67 -12.09 30.60
N HIS A 521 -4.52 -12.43 31.21
CA HIS A 521 -3.72 -11.48 31.97
C HIS A 521 -3.26 -10.30 31.11
N TRP A 522 -2.72 -10.58 29.93
CA TRP A 522 -2.28 -9.54 29.01
C TRP A 522 -3.43 -8.68 28.52
N ARG A 523 -4.61 -9.26 28.26
CA ARG A 523 -5.81 -8.49 27.90
C ARG A 523 -6.16 -7.45 28.95
N GLN A 524 -6.13 -7.82 30.23
CA GLN A 524 -6.42 -6.89 31.33
C GLN A 524 -5.42 -5.73 31.39
N ILE A 525 -4.13 -6.00 31.19
CA ILE A 525 -3.09 -4.97 31.10
C ILE A 525 -3.31 -4.10 29.86
N TRP A 526 -3.60 -4.72 28.71
CA TRP A 526 -3.80 -4.06 27.42
C TRP A 526 -4.99 -3.10 27.49
N MET A 527 -6.05 -3.40 28.24
CA MET A 527 -7.19 -2.49 28.36
C MET A 527 -6.87 -1.16 29.06
N GLN A 528 -5.79 -1.08 29.84
CA GLN A 528 -5.45 0.14 30.59
C GLN A 528 -4.81 1.19 29.67
N PRO A 529 -5.35 2.42 29.54
CA PRO A 529 -4.72 3.46 28.75
C PRO A 529 -3.31 3.81 29.26
N GLU A 530 -2.39 4.06 28.34
CA GLU A 530 -0.99 4.33 28.65
C GLU A 530 -0.37 5.34 27.68
N ASN A 531 0.73 5.96 28.06
CA ASN A 531 1.55 6.76 27.14
C ASN A 531 2.36 5.88 26.18
N ILE A 532 2.95 6.48 25.16
CA ILE A 532 3.69 5.76 24.10
C ILE A 532 4.90 4.98 24.68
N GLY A 533 5.61 5.56 25.65
CA GLY A 533 6.70 4.86 26.35
C GLY A 533 6.24 3.56 27.03
N GLY A 534 5.13 3.59 27.75
CA GLY A 534 4.57 2.40 28.37
C GLY A 534 4.01 1.41 27.35
N TRP A 535 3.43 1.87 26.24
CA TRP A 535 2.95 1.00 25.16
C TRP A 535 4.07 0.24 24.46
N THR A 536 5.17 0.90 24.11
CA THR A 536 6.34 0.24 23.50
C THR A 536 6.90 -0.85 24.41
N GLU A 537 6.97 -0.60 25.71
CA GLU A 537 7.39 -1.61 26.69
C GLU A 537 6.39 -2.75 26.86
N ARG A 538 5.08 -2.46 26.81
CA ARG A 538 4.04 -3.49 26.83
C ARG A 538 4.11 -4.40 25.61
N VAL A 539 4.35 -3.87 24.41
CA VAL A 539 4.54 -4.68 23.19
C VAL A 539 5.75 -5.60 23.35
N ARG A 540 6.89 -5.07 23.83
CA ARG A 540 8.11 -5.85 24.07
C ARG A 540 7.88 -7.00 25.03
N LYS A 541 7.27 -6.72 26.19
CA LYS A 541 6.95 -7.74 27.20
C LYS A 541 5.93 -8.75 26.70
N LEU A 542 4.88 -8.31 26.00
CA LEU A 542 3.88 -9.18 25.40
C LEU A 542 4.56 -10.18 24.45
N ALA A 543 5.39 -9.68 23.53
CA ALA A 543 6.09 -10.51 22.56
C ALA A 543 7.04 -11.51 23.26
N GLY A 544 7.80 -11.07 24.26
CA GLY A 544 8.71 -11.95 25.02
C GLY A 544 7.99 -12.97 25.92
N GLU A 545 6.75 -12.70 26.34
CA GLU A 545 5.97 -13.62 27.15
C GLU A 545 5.12 -14.61 26.35
N LEU A 546 4.69 -14.24 25.14
CA LEU A 546 3.82 -15.07 24.28
C LEU A 546 4.57 -15.85 23.21
N PHE A 547 5.76 -15.41 22.81
CA PHE A 547 6.49 -16.01 21.69
C PHE A 547 7.90 -16.43 22.09
N THR A 548 8.37 -17.53 21.51
CA THR A 548 9.79 -17.89 21.48
C THR A 548 10.25 -17.80 20.03
N PRO A 549 11.11 -16.82 19.66
CA PRO A 549 11.60 -16.69 18.29
C PRO A 549 12.33 -17.94 17.84
N THR A 550 12.07 -18.38 16.61
CA THR A 550 12.85 -19.44 15.94
C THR A 550 14.17 -18.89 15.40
N GLU A 551 15.07 -19.75 14.92
CA GLU A 551 16.36 -19.30 14.35
C GLU A 551 16.20 -18.31 13.18
N ASP A 552 15.12 -18.46 12.40
CA ASP A 552 14.79 -17.60 11.26
C ASP A 552 14.14 -16.26 11.64
N ASP A 553 13.65 -16.12 12.88
CA ASP A 553 12.94 -14.93 13.36
C ASP A 553 13.88 -13.80 13.83
N GLY A 554 15.19 -14.02 13.86
CA GLY A 554 16.16 -13.02 14.34
C GLY A 554 16.09 -11.68 13.60
N GLN A 555 15.73 -11.68 12.32
CA GLN A 555 15.46 -10.44 11.56
C GLN A 555 14.16 -9.76 12.00
N SER A 556 13.09 -10.53 12.21
CA SER A 556 11.77 -10.01 12.63
C SER A 556 11.81 -9.36 14.00
N VAL A 557 12.56 -9.93 14.95
CA VAL A 557 12.76 -9.33 16.27
C VAL A 557 13.48 -7.98 16.17
N ARG A 558 14.54 -7.90 15.36
CA ARG A 558 15.25 -6.62 15.13
C ARG A 558 14.36 -5.57 14.46
N GLN A 559 13.56 -5.97 13.49
CA GLN A 559 12.61 -5.08 12.82
C GLN A 559 11.55 -4.53 13.79
N LEU A 560 10.99 -5.38 14.66
CA LEU A 560 10.04 -4.95 15.68
C LEU A 560 10.70 -3.96 16.65
N GLU A 561 11.90 -4.25 17.18
CA GLU A 561 12.59 -3.35 18.10
C GLU A 561 12.95 -2.01 17.44
N GLN A 562 13.40 -2.01 16.18
CA GLN A 562 13.66 -0.77 15.43
C GLN A 562 12.38 0.06 15.24
N ALA A 563 11.25 -0.59 14.94
CA ALA A 563 9.97 0.08 14.79
C ALA A 563 9.48 0.69 16.12
N LEU A 564 9.60 -0.04 17.24
CA LEU A 564 9.25 0.46 18.57
C LEU A 564 10.14 1.63 19.00
N ALA A 565 11.45 1.55 18.76
CA ALA A 565 12.38 2.64 19.05
C ALA A 565 12.07 3.88 18.23
N ARG A 566 11.79 3.72 16.93
CA ARG A 566 11.40 4.81 16.04
C ARG A 566 10.10 5.47 16.46
N TRP A 567 9.08 4.68 16.78
CA TRP A 567 7.80 5.20 17.30
C TRP A 567 8.00 6.04 18.57
N HIS A 568 8.81 5.57 19.52
CA HIS A 568 9.14 6.32 20.71
C HIS A 568 9.82 7.67 20.39
N GLN A 569 10.81 7.68 19.49
CA GLN A 569 11.51 8.89 19.08
C GLN A 569 10.58 9.89 18.38
N GLU A 570 9.69 9.42 17.50
CA GLU A 570 8.71 10.26 16.81
C GLU A 570 7.73 10.91 17.78
N ALA A 571 7.27 10.17 18.78
CA ALA A 571 6.38 10.66 19.83
C ALA A 571 7.07 11.69 20.76
N GLU A 572 8.31 11.41 21.16
CA GLU A 572 9.10 12.29 22.01
C GLU A 572 9.41 13.62 21.30
N LEU A 573 9.79 13.56 20.02
CA LEU A 573 10.01 14.76 19.21
C LEU A 573 8.71 15.55 18.95
N ALA A 574 7.57 14.86 18.91
CA ALA A 574 6.26 15.49 18.86
C ALA A 574 5.86 16.14 20.19
N GLY A 575 6.47 15.75 21.30
CA GLY A 575 6.05 16.16 22.64
C GLY A 575 4.73 15.54 23.07
N PHE A 576 4.35 14.38 22.51
CA PHE A 576 3.08 13.73 22.82
C PHE A 576 3.15 13.06 24.20
N GLY A 577 2.34 13.54 25.14
CA GLY A 577 2.28 13.05 26.53
C GLY A 577 1.00 12.31 26.87
N GLY A 578 0.00 12.35 25.98
CA GLY A 578 -1.32 11.78 26.21
C GLY A 578 -1.33 10.27 26.49
N LYS A 579 -2.31 9.82 27.30
CA LYS A 579 -2.61 8.40 27.46
C LYS A 579 -3.57 7.94 26.38
N LEU A 580 -3.18 6.91 25.64
CA LEU A 580 -3.95 6.35 24.54
C LEU A 580 -4.63 5.04 24.93
N PRO A 581 -5.89 4.83 24.52
CA PRO A 581 -6.55 3.54 24.66
C PRO A 581 -5.99 2.52 23.66
N TYR A 582 -6.15 1.24 23.98
CA TYR A 582 -5.64 0.14 23.16
C TYR A 582 -6.13 0.15 21.71
N SER A 583 -7.35 0.64 21.45
CA SER A 583 -7.93 0.69 20.10
C SER A 583 -7.11 1.56 19.14
N VAL A 584 -6.53 2.67 19.63
CA VAL A 584 -5.62 3.52 18.84
C VAL A 584 -4.28 2.82 18.61
N ILE A 585 -3.80 2.11 19.63
CA ILE A 585 -2.50 1.43 19.58
C ILE A 585 -2.53 0.21 18.66
N ASN A 586 -3.59 -0.58 18.71
CA ASN A 586 -3.80 -1.69 17.79
C ASN A 586 -3.85 -1.19 16.35
N LEU A 587 -4.53 -0.07 16.09
CA LEU A 587 -4.52 0.56 14.77
C LEU A 587 -3.13 1.05 14.34
N HIS A 588 -2.35 1.63 15.24
CA HIS A 588 -0.98 2.05 14.95
C HIS A 588 -0.06 0.86 14.64
N LEU A 589 -0.10 -0.19 15.46
CA LEU A 589 0.68 -1.41 15.27
C LEU A 589 0.25 -2.15 14.01
N ALA A 590 -1.04 -2.18 13.68
CA ALA A 590 -1.56 -2.77 12.45
C ALA A 590 -1.00 -2.08 11.20
N ARG A 591 -0.73 -0.76 11.23
CA ARG A 591 -0.05 -0.07 10.12
C ARG A 591 1.37 -0.59 9.91
N PHE A 592 2.10 -0.86 10.99
CA PHE A 592 3.44 -1.45 10.92
C PHE A 592 3.39 -2.90 10.43
N LEU A 593 2.49 -3.73 10.98
CA LEU A 593 2.36 -5.15 10.63
C LEU A 593 1.84 -5.35 9.20
N GLY A 594 0.95 -4.46 8.76
CA GLY A 594 0.42 -4.40 7.40
C GLY A 594 1.33 -3.66 6.41
N SER A 595 2.46 -3.09 6.86
CA SER A 595 3.42 -2.48 5.95
C SER A 595 3.92 -3.52 4.95
N GLN A 596 4.02 -3.12 3.69
CA GLN A 596 4.47 -4.02 2.63
C GLN A 596 5.98 -4.16 2.72
N SER A 597 6.46 -5.40 2.62
CA SER A 597 7.89 -5.69 2.52
C SER A 597 8.23 -6.11 1.10
N GLU A 598 9.02 -5.31 0.38
CA GLU A 598 9.44 -5.57 -1.01
C GLU A 598 10.51 -6.67 -1.14
N THR A 599 10.74 -7.46 -0.07
CA THR A 599 11.70 -8.56 -0.11
C THR A 599 11.27 -9.57 -1.19
N GLY A 600 12.07 -9.79 -2.24
CA GLY A 600 11.72 -10.69 -3.35
C GLY A 600 11.40 -10.03 -4.68
N PHE A 601 11.35 -8.68 -4.75
CA PHE A 601 11.24 -7.96 -6.01
C PHE A 601 12.49 -8.19 -6.90
N CYS A 602 12.42 -8.75 -8.11
CA CYS A 602 13.60 -9.08 -8.92
C CYS A 602 14.73 -9.79 -8.14
N ALA A 603 14.40 -10.82 -7.34
CA ALA A 603 15.41 -11.72 -6.81
C ALA A 603 15.97 -12.60 -7.94
N ALA A 604 16.88 -12.04 -8.75
CA ALA A 604 17.54 -12.73 -9.85
C ALA A 604 18.33 -14.00 -9.44
N ALA A 605 18.48 -14.25 -8.13
CA ALA A 605 19.09 -15.46 -7.60
C ALA A 605 18.13 -16.67 -7.54
N SER A 606 16.82 -16.49 -7.71
CA SER A 606 15.86 -17.59 -7.79
C SER A 606 15.19 -17.59 -9.17
N PRO A 607 15.08 -18.74 -9.85
CA PRO A 607 14.54 -18.83 -11.21
C PRO A 607 12.99 -18.73 -11.19
N SER A 608 12.41 -17.69 -10.61
CA SER A 608 10.97 -17.60 -10.33
C SER A 608 10.25 -16.48 -11.08
N ALA A 609 9.01 -16.74 -11.52
CA ALA A 609 8.09 -15.74 -12.04
C ALA A 609 7.58 -14.84 -10.91
N ALA A 610 7.46 -13.54 -11.15
CA ALA A 610 7.21 -12.60 -10.07
C ALA A 610 5.84 -11.93 -10.14
N TRP A 611 5.18 -11.86 -9.00
CA TRP A 611 3.85 -11.26 -8.83
C TRP A 611 3.98 -9.89 -8.17
N TYR A 612 3.40 -8.87 -8.79
CA TYR A 612 3.49 -7.48 -8.34
C TYR A 612 2.14 -6.75 -8.39
N PRO A 613 1.94 -5.73 -7.55
CA PRO A 613 1.06 -4.63 -7.85
C PRO A 613 1.59 -3.84 -9.06
N CYS A 614 0.73 -3.12 -9.76
CA CYS A 614 1.07 -2.39 -10.99
C CYS A 614 2.21 -1.38 -10.76
N ALA A 615 3.45 -1.79 -11.02
CA ALA A 615 4.63 -0.96 -11.06
C ALA A 615 5.39 -1.24 -12.37
N PRO A 616 5.87 -0.20 -13.09
CA PRO A 616 6.61 -0.40 -14.32
C PRO A 616 7.98 -1.03 -14.03
N CYS A 617 8.17 -2.28 -14.45
CA CYS A 617 9.47 -2.94 -14.50
C CYS A 617 9.57 -3.70 -15.84
N PRO A 618 10.74 -3.75 -16.49
CA PRO A 618 10.86 -4.43 -17.78
C PRO A 618 10.76 -5.95 -17.61
N SER A 619 9.89 -6.56 -18.40
CA SER A 619 10.04 -7.95 -18.85
C SER A 619 10.66 -7.93 -20.24
N LYS A 620 11.33 -9.01 -20.69
CA LYS A 620 11.87 -9.07 -22.07
C LYS A 620 10.77 -8.66 -23.08
N PRO A 621 11.10 -8.01 -24.21
CA PRO A 621 10.13 -7.60 -25.23
C PRO A 621 9.33 -8.77 -25.83
N SER A 622 9.80 -10.00 -25.67
CA SER A 622 9.09 -11.24 -26.01
C SER A 622 8.27 -11.84 -24.86
N ALA A 623 8.40 -11.36 -23.63
CA ALA A 623 7.80 -11.98 -22.46
C ALA A 623 6.35 -11.56 -22.21
N CYS A 624 5.51 -12.54 -21.87
CA CYS A 624 4.12 -12.33 -21.52
C CYS A 624 4.01 -11.52 -20.22
N SER A 625 3.70 -10.23 -20.31
CA SER A 625 3.12 -9.49 -19.18
C SER A 625 1.66 -9.91 -19.06
N ALA A 626 1.35 -10.80 -18.12
CA ALA A 626 -0.04 -11.14 -17.84
C ALA A 626 -0.60 -10.16 -16.80
N SER A 627 -1.42 -9.21 -17.24
CA SER A 627 -2.30 -8.47 -16.32
C SER A 627 -3.49 -9.36 -16.00
N THR A 628 -3.62 -9.75 -14.72
CA THR A 628 -4.59 -10.78 -14.29
C THR A 628 -5.87 -10.15 -13.76
N THR A 629 -6.22 -8.92 -14.16
CA THR A 629 -7.56 -8.35 -13.98
C THR A 629 -7.69 -7.02 -14.70
N ALA A 630 -8.81 -6.80 -15.40
CA ALA A 630 -9.29 -5.46 -15.74
C ALA A 630 -10.17 -4.95 -14.58
N TYR A 631 -9.55 -4.40 -13.53
CA TYR A 631 -10.27 -3.59 -12.55
C TYR A 631 -9.99 -2.11 -12.81
N SER A 632 -11.04 -1.28 -12.66
CA SER A 632 -10.97 0.18 -12.79
C SER A 632 -9.78 0.77 -12.01
N PRO A 633 -9.20 1.91 -12.44
CA PRO A 633 -8.18 2.60 -11.66
C PRO A 633 -8.64 2.71 -10.22
N ALA A 634 -7.80 2.26 -9.28
CA ALA A 634 -8.06 2.42 -7.86
C ALA A 634 -8.40 3.89 -7.64
N THR A 635 -9.65 4.18 -7.31
CA THR A 635 -10.12 5.53 -7.02
C THR A 635 -10.32 5.61 -5.51
N PRO A 636 -9.25 5.72 -4.70
CA PRO A 636 -9.42 6.46 -3.47
C PRO A 636 -9.72 7.89 -3.91
N ALA A 637 -10.96 8.33 -3.72
CA ALA A 637 -11.26 9.74 -3.84
C ALA A 637 -10.31 10.49 -2.89
N PRO A 638 -9.68 11.60 -3.30
CA PRO A 638 -8.91 12.41 -2.38
C PRO A 638 -9.79 12.75 -1.18
N PRO A 639 -9.27 12.76 0.05
CA PRO A 639 -10.06 13.11 1.20
C PRO A 639 -10.73 14.47 0.94
N PRO A 640 -12.01 14.64 1.30
CA PRO A 640 -12.80 15.83 0.92
C PRO A 640 -12.19 17.15 1.40
N SER A 641 -11.29 17.09 2.38
CA SER A 641 -10.51 18.21 2.90
C SER A 641 -9.26 18.56 2.08
N THR A 642 -8.94 17.85 1.00
CA THR A 642 -7.77 18.19 0.18
C THR A 642 -8.06 19.47 -0.60
N LEU A 643 -7.29 20.54 -0.37
CA LEU A 643 -7.42 21.77 -1.12
C LEU A 643 -6.97 21.52 -2.56
N SER A 644 -7.90 21.59 -3.51
CA SER A 644 -7.61 21.50 -4.94
C SER A 644 -7.71 22.88 -5.59
N PRO A 645 -6.76 23.28 -6.46
CA PRO A 645 -6.93 24.46 -7.30
C PRO A 645 -8.09 24.34 -8.31
N ALA A 646 -8.69 23.15 -8.47
CA ALA A 646 -9.71 22.86 -9.47
C ALA A 646 -11.06 22.46 -8.84
N THR A 647 -11.70 23.41 -8.15
CA THR A 647 -13.14 23.31 -7.82
C THR A 647 -13.84 24.64 -8.08
N ARG A 648 -13.82 25.07 -9.35
CA ARG A 648 -14.79 26.06 -9.84
C ARG A 648 -15.14 25.82 -11.30
N LYS A 649 -15.98 24.80 -11.53
CA LYS A 649 -16.87 24.65 -12.71
C LYS A 649 -17.87 23.50 -12.52
N LYS A 650 -18.58 23.45 -11.39
CA LYS A 650 -19.80 22.64 -11.22
C LYS A 650 -20.58 23.08 -9.99
N ALA A 651 -21.04 24.33 -10.00
CA ALA A 651 -22.02 24.82 -9.03
C ALA A 651 -22.87 25.91 -9.69
N THR A 652 -23.62 25.54 -10.73
CA THR A 652 -24.79 26.28 -11.24
C THR A 652 -25.51 25.43 -12.29
N ALA A 653 -26.36 24.51 -11.84
CA ALA A 653 -27.54 24.07 -12.58
C ALA A 653 -28.58 23.58 -11.56
N PRO A 654 -29.78 24.16 -11.50
CA PRO A 654 -30.77 23.84 -10.48
C PRO A 654 -31.39 22.46 -10.74
N ALA A 655 -31.58 21.70 -9.66
CA ALA A 655 -32.33 20.46 -9.67
C ALA A 655 -33.79 20.72 -10.11
N ALA A 656 -34.17 20.20 -11.27
CA ALA A 656 -35.56 20.15 -11.71
C ALA A 656 -36.26 18.99 -10.97
N THR A 657 -36.87 19.32 -9.83
CA THR A 657 -37.77 18.43 -9.10
C THR A 657 -39.07 18.27 -9.90
N THR A 658 -39.30 17.10 -10.50
CA THR A 658 -40.63 16.76 -11.05
C THR A 658 -41.34 15.85 -10.07
N THR A 659 -42.11 16.46 -9.18
CA THR A 659 -43.10 15.80 -8.32
C THR A 659 -44.27 15.30 -9.18
N ALA A 660 -44.46 13.99 -9.27
CA ALA A 660 -45.68 13.39 -9.78
C ALA A 660 -46.54 12.91 -8.59
N THR A 661 -47.53 13.72 -8.25
CA THR A 661 -48.62 13.41 -7.31
C THR A 661 -49.91 13.21 -8.11
N SER A 662 -50.50 12.01 -8.06
CA SER A 662 -51.93 11.77 -8.35
C SER A 662 -52.33 10.43 -7.71
N SER A 663 -52.88 10.44 -6.49
CA SER A 663 -54.31 10.50 -6.16
C SER A 663 -55.10 9.25 -6.59
N SER A 664 -55.46 8.40 -5.63
CA SER A 664 -56.39 7.29 -5.78
C SER A 664 -57.67 7.49 -4.94
N ASN A 665 -58.80 7.31 -5.63
CA ASN A 665 -60.16 6.94 -5.19
C ASN A 665 -61.13 7.98 -4.59
N PRO A 666 -62.48 7.75 -4.64
CA PRO A 666 -63.27 6.75 -5.40
C PRO A 666 -64.55 7.32 -6.09
N SER A 667 -65.19 6.55 -7.00
CA SER A 667 -66.63 6.17 -6.93
C SER A 667 -67.31 5.78 -8.26
N SER A 668 -68.11 4.72 -8.14
CA SER A 668 -69.41 4.45 -8.79
C SER A 668 -69.52 3.62 -10.09
N ALA A 669 -70.45 2.65 -9.98
CA ALA A 669 -71.42 2.16 -10.96
C ALA A 669 -71.15 0.86 -11.74
N ARG A 670 -71.76 -0.21 -11.19
CA ARG A 670 -72.77 -1.12 -11.79
C ARG A 670 -72.37 -2.11 -12.92
N ALA A 671 -72.51 -3.38 -12.51
CA ALA A 671 -73.45 -4.39 -13.04
C ALA A 671 -72.96 -5.40 -14.10
N ASN A 672 -73.09 -6.68 -13.70
CA ASN A 672 -73.59 -7.85 -14.45
C ASN A 672 -72.80 -8.27 -15.72
N THR A 673 -72.46 -9.53 -15.99
CA THR A 673 -73.11 -10.81 -15.68
C THR A 673 -72.20 -11.94 -16.18
N SER A 674 -72.19 -13.08 -15.46
CA SER A 674 -72.12 -14.49 -15.92
C SER A 674 -71.45 -14.80 -17.28
N THR A 675 -70.49 -15.72 -17.40
CA THR A 675 -70.75 -17.18 -17.42
C THR A 675 -69.42 -17.94 -17.60
N SER A 676 -69.22 -18.99 -16.81
CA SER A 676 -68.37 -20.18 -17.08
C SER A 676 -69.06 -21.09 -18.15
N PRO A 677 -68.52 -22.24 -18.68
CA PRO A 677 -67.48 -23.12 -18.10
C PRO A 677 -66.57 -23.93 -19.11
N THR A 678 -65.72 -24.81 -18.54
CA THR A 678 -65.27 -26.16 -19.03
C THR A 678 -64.53 -26.31 -20.37
N SER A 679 -63.24 -26.68 -20.36
CA SER A 679 -62.65 -28.05 -20.32
C SER A 679 -62.54 -28.74 -21.69
N ALA A 680 -61.32 -29.06 -22.13
CA ALA A 680 -60.98 -30.33 -22.77
C ALA A 680 -59.47 -30.43 -23.00
N ALA A 681 -58.93 -31.60 -22.71
CA ALA A 681 -57.54 -32.00 -22.83
C ALA A 681 -57.24 -32.61 -24.22
N VAL A 682 -55.95 -32.94 -24.39
CA VAL A 682 -55.36 -33.93 -25.33
C VAL A 682 -54.91 -33.38 -26.69
N SER A 683 -53.59 -33.20 -26.85
CA SER A 683 -52.72 -34.08 -27.67
C SER A 683 -51.36 -33.42 -27.94
N ALA A 684 -50.29 -34.01 -27.38
CA ALA A 684 -48.91 -33.87 -27.87
C ALA A 684 -48.67 -34.96 -28.93
N PRO A 685 -47.73 -34.81 -29.88
CA PRO A 685 -46.33 -35.11 -29.55
C PRO A 685 -45.23 -34.28 -30.29
N THR A 686 -44.00 -34.44 -29.77
CA THR A 686 -42.68 -34.42 -30.46
C THR A 686 -41.98 -33.09 -30.79
N ARG A 687 -41.15 -32.63 -29.81
CA ARG A 687 -39.71 -32.19 -29.80
C ARG A 687 -39.06 -31.52 -31.04
N PRO A 688 -37.94 -30.74 -30.92
CA PRO A 688 -37.24 -30.24 -29.71
C PRO A 688 -36.76 -28.75 -29.74
N SER A 689 -36.59 -28.20 -28.53
CA SER A 689 -35.61 -27.22 -28.02
C SER A 689 -34.83 -26.28 -28.97
N LEU A 690 -35.06 -24.97 -28.81
CA LEU A 690 -34.05 -23.90 -28.93
C LEU A 690 -34.35 -22.85 -27.84
N LEU A 691 -33.49 -22.77 -26.83
CA LEU A 691 -33.41 -21.69 -25.84
C LEU A 691 -32.21 -20.79 -26.21
N PRO A 692 -32.39 -19.46 -26.11
CA PRO A 692 -31.40 -18.55 -25.54
C PRO A 692 -32.06 -17.70 -24.43
N PRO A 693 -31.36 -16.75 -23.79
CA PRO A 693 -30.08 -16.82 -23.09
C PRO A 693 -30.19 -16.25 -21.64
N CYS A 694 -29.15 -16.47 -20.83
CA CYS A 694 -28.63 -15.51 -19.84
C CYS A 694 -27.11 -15.63 -19.83
#